data_AF-A0A4R8RUT2-F1
#
_entry.id   AF-A0A4R8RUT2-F1
#
_cell.length_a   1.000
_cell.length_b   1.000
_cell.length_c   1.000
_cell.angle_alpha   90.00
_cell.angle_beta   90.00
_cell.angle_gamma   90.00
#
_symmetry.space_group_name_H-M   'P 1'
#
loop_
_entity.id
_entity.type
_entity.pdbx_description
1 polymer ?
#
loop_
_entity_poly.entity_id
_entity_poly.type
_entity_poly.pdbx_seq_one_letter_code
_entity_poly.pdbx_strand_id
1 'polypeptide(L)'
;MVVDWATALIKAAPFAARLAANGARGFVAPWWVAFTTRKRAKKEGLGTLRYGKLRRYLSGGKALEAINSADPERYHELGRDLVGFYVTTLTDAQDAERQVVEILLYCYTRMLSTNQVVELQSSFTAERIGMRLEERDASRYVGDTTFEQSLQRLSPHRAEEARELASIWPGITQFVHEFVHAADRVSALESWHASPPSWFQSRPSDAIAWFARIANDYGLREIAVATFDDAIRAGATPLAYWRTRQTLTGSEDVAELAKSLAPYAREDPVARAIVVADADGPGAAAADLREWEPQSAADQALKQSLLSQLVAPQDLNEAVAVSGDGFVHHRSASCGCLNSQYLIHRGSPRRTALEYADLERALEAALKARDAIRLWDGPASRAVELAIIAARLLGRTRLAWTLARTPPDGAATPGEAESEGVRREAATMAAQTNMPELARELAAEADLATKYEVEGLIALFSEDKDKSLVNFQSAVGCASTEEDLERLALQVALHGVRSPRLVELHAARRDTVEEIELIADACGGSAAALSILRTRSRSSRVAARALIGLLIEREDTRGAALLAEQAGANWSDPEFDLLAAEMYLGIDEFDSAIRCADEALRVANSSWENALRAHNVKIQAHTIRWQWAPAAKIAMDVLAADPGNTSAVWVLVLCQHQMGQPEQAWKTYTEVGRGLPPRNEHEACIRVDLWRRFERDPAAVQVLTAVLGQFPDSRQVKTEVAKALILLPLSGEDALETVENVRSVIAPLLEELRDVFVQKEIDQDDPIGSLDAIVSDLPDTSEQDQQVERGRLPLGMAATMHRRSLTEVLACRSHAPVFSGDSELFESEVNAAADAMNARVIVDTTALYALSMLDETSADQLLGCFLQAEVVRAQLIDAIQGVDSLANLSTLRVGRASDGSAVPVVISSEEAETRYIRAQQIRAQFDKIAINDSFEIRNFPELRAPGAHFAWLAATDCSITERCALWCDDRATRRLASARGVSTFSTHALLRSLRQSGAISGELAFAHEALLIARYFVGLGFRDDWLQRAAEIDGWRAAGAASFVAHCGPTTDPAPVLDFVMRGVRRNLEEPESLRGWVAIASYWLVDVAGTKDAAQANLVIFLGALLGEPWLESSNLPFVLQGVRDGIGETGVGDPLWGAFEKHYRLLAEQAGWAPAAQRIRDLVALADRDDRVVATAVVLQVR
;
A
#
# COMPACT_ATOMS: atom_id res chain seq x y z
N MET A 1 10.77 44.40 -6.61
CA MET A 1 10.66 45.03 -5.27
C MET A 1 9.87 46.34 -5.25
N VAL A 2 10.36 47.49 -5.75
CA VAL A 2 9.57 48.76 -5.73
C VAL A 2 8.29 48.69 -6.59
N VAL A 3 8.30 47.89 -7.67
CA VAL A 3 7.13 47.69 -8.54
C VAL A 3 6.13 46.69 -7.94
N ASP A 4 6.60 45.64 -7.27
CA ASP A 4 5.73 44.64 -6.63
C ASP A 4 4.97 45.23 -5.43
N TRP A 5 5.62 46.14 -4.69
CA TRP A 5 5.00 46.92 -3.61
C TRP A 5 3.89 47.85 -4.11
N ALA A 6 4.05 48.48 -5.29
CA ALA A 6 3.03 49.35 -5.86
C ALA A 6 1.76 48.58 -6.31
N THR A 7 1.92 47.36 -6.82
CA THR A 7 0.79 46.49 -7.19
C THR A 7 0.00 45.95 -5.99
N ALA A 8 0.68 45.72 -4.85
CA ALA A 8 0.03 45.28 -3.62
C ALA A 8 -0.82 46.41 -3.00
N LEU A 9 -0.32 47.65 -2.99
CA LEU A 9 -1.03 48.83 -2.48
C LEU A 9 -2.28 49.20 -3.30
N ILE A 10 -2.28 48.96 -4.61
CA ILE A 10 -3.44 49.23 -5.49
C ILE A 10 -4.58 48.23 -5.29
N LYS A 11 -4.28 46.99 -4.90
CA LYS A 11 -5.29 45.95 -4.66
C LYS A 11 -6.05 46.17 -3.34
N ALA A 12 -5.43 46.79 -2.34
CA ALA A 12 -5.97 46.93 -0.99
C ALA A 12 -6.66 48.29 -0.67
N ALA A 13 -6.67 49.27 -1.59
CA ALA A 13 -7.20 50.61 -1.30
C ALA A 13 -8.71 50.79 -1.63
N PRO A 14 -9.46 51.62 -0.86
CA PRO A 14 -10.89 51.90 -1.10
C PRO A 14 -11.15 52.54 -2.47
N PHE A 15 -12.37 52.35 -2.99
CA PHE A 15 -12.80 52.71 -4.36
C PHE A 15 -12.43 54.15 -4.80
N ALA A 16 -12.39 55.12 -3.89
CA ALA A 16 -11.99 56.50 -4.19
C ALA A 16 -10.49 56.67 -4.52
N ALA A 17 -9.59 55.83 -3.98
CA ALA A 17 -8.16 55.86 -4.30
C ALA A 17 -7.84 55.21 -5.66
N ARG A 18 -8.72 54.32 -6.18
CA ARG A 18 -8.57 53.72 -7.51
C ARG A 18 -8.78 54.74 -8.64
N LEU A 19 -9.53 55.81 -8.39
CA LEU A 19 -9.73 56.89 -9.37
C LEU A 19 -8.51 57.81 -9.51
N ALA A 20 -7.74 58.03 -8.43
CA ALA A 20 -6.47 58.74 -8.49
C ALA A 20 -5.34 57.94 -9.19
N ALA A 21 -5.47 56.61 -9.27
CA ALA A 21 -4.48 55.73 -9.90
C ALA A 21 -4.48 55.73 -11.44
N ASN A 22 -5.53 56.28 -12.08
CA ASN A 22 -5.58 56.34 -13.55
C ASN A 22 -4.56 57.34 -14.14
N GLY A 23 -4.18 58.40 -13.40
CA GLY A 23 -3.12 59.33 -13.81
C GLY A 23 -1.70 58.75 -13.72
N ALA A 24 -1.45 57.83 -12.79
CA ALA A 24 -0.14 57.20 -12.60
C ALA A 24 0.15 56.08 -13.63
N ARG A 25 -0.88 55.43 -14.19
CA ARG A 25 -0.73 54.36 -15.19
C ARG A 25 -0.08 54.84 -16.50
N GLY A 26 -0.35 56.07 -16.93
CA GLY A 26 0.27 56.66 -18.13
C GLY A 26 1.79 56.79 -18.03
N PHE A 27 2.34 56.96 -16.82
CA PHE A 27 3.78 57.13 -16.60
C PHE A 27 4.54 55.79 -16.46
N VAL A 28 3.86 54.73 -16.01
CA VAL A 28 4.46 53.40 -15.74
C VAL A 28 4.26 52.43 -16.91
N ALA A 29 3.22 52.63 -17.74
CA ALA A 29 2.89 51.71 -18.83
C ALA A 29 4.03 51.51 -19.86
N PRO A 30 4.70 52.56 -20.39
CA PRO A 30 5.80 52.37 -21.34
C PRO A 30 7.00 51.63 -20.75
N TRP A 31 7.21 51.73 -19.44
CA TRP A 31 8.29 51.05 -18.71
C TRP A 31 8.08 49.54 -18.70
N TRP A 32 6.88 49.13 -18.27
CA TRP A 32 6.57 47.73 -18.11
C TRP A 32 6.36 47.06 -19.47
N VAL A 33 5.68 47.72 -20.42
CA VAL A 33 5.53 47.21 -21.79
C VAL A 33 6.91 47.04 -22.46
N ALA A 34 7.82 48.01 -22.35
CA ALA A 34 9.18 47.84 -22.87
C ALA A 34 9.92 46.64 -22.23
N PHE A 35 9.71 46.40 -20.93
CA PHE A 35 10.35 45.30 -20.21
C PHE A 35 9.78 43.94 -20.61
N THR A 36 8.46 43.83 -20.68
CA THR A 36 7.77 42.58 -21.06
C THR A 36 7.98 42.24 -22.53
N THR A 37 7.91 43.23 -23.43
CA THR A 37 8.19 43.02 -24.86
C THR A 37 9.63 42.54 -25.06
N ARG A 38 10.62 43.15 -24.39
CA ARG A 38 12.01 42.68 -24.44
C ARG A 38 12.17 41.24 -23.92
N LYS A 39 11.55 40.91 -22.79
CA LYS A 39 11.63 39.57 -22.20
C LYS A 39 10.98 38.52 -23.10
N ARG A 40 9.85 38.86 -23.72
CA ARG A 40 9.09 37.98 -24.61
C ARG A 40 9.79 37.78 -25.95
N ALA A 41 10.28 38.85 -26.59
CA ALA A 41 11.10 38.77 -27.79
C ALA A 41 12.34 37.88 -27.60
N LYS A 42 13.01 37.97 -26.44
CA LYS A 42 14.12 37.05 -26.10
C LYS A 42 13.66 35.60 -25.95
N LYS A 43 12.48 35.36 -25.37
CA LYS A 43 11.89 34.03 -25.22
C LYS A 43 11.51 33.41 -26.57
N GLU A 44 11.07 34.24 -27.52
CA GLU A 44 10.62 33.83 -28.86
C GLU A 44 11.77 33.82 -29.88
N GLY A 45 13.04 33.91 -29.42
CA GLY A 45 14.22 33.72 -30.26
C GLY A 45 14.59 34.90 -31.17
N LEU A 46 13.85 36.00 -31.11
CA LEU A 46 14.05 37.18 -31.98
C LEU A 46 15.25 38.06 -31.59
N GLY A 47 15.99 37.71 -30.54
CA GLY A 47 17.14 38.48 -30.05
C GLY A 47 16.80 39.47 -28.92
N THR A 48 17.74 40.36 -28.59
CA THR A 48 17.57 41.28 -27.44
C THR A 48 17.34 42.73 -27.89
N LEU A 49 16.17 43.28 -27.54
CA LEU A 49 15.83 44.69 -27.72
C LEU A 49 16.61 45.60 -26.74
N ARG A 50 17.11 46.75 -27.21
CA ARG A 50 17.75 47.78 -26.38
C ARG A 50 16.70 48.51 -25.54
N TYR A 51 16.51 48.03 -24.31
CA TYR A 51 15.48 48.51 -23.37
C TYR A 51 15.36 50.04 -23.26
N GLY A 52 16.47 50.76 -23.12
CA GLY A 52 16.45 52.22 -22.99
C GLY A 52 15.93 52.95 -24.25
N LYS A 53 16.22 52.43 -25.45
CA LYS A 53 15.72 52.98 -26.71
C LYS A 53 14.23 52.65 -26.89
N LEU A 54 13.87 51.38 -26.69
CA LEU A 54 12.47 50.93 -26.77
C LEU A 54 11.59 51.70 -25.79
N ARG A 55 12.00 51.83 -24.53
CA ARG A 55 11.26 52.62 -23.53
C ARG A 55 11.07 54.07 -23.98
N ARG A 56 12.14 54.75 -24.44
CA ARG A 56 12.06 56.14 -24.87
C ARG A 56 11.13 56.30 -26.09
N TYR A 57 11.15 55.33 -26.99
CA TYR A 57 10.25 55.27 -28.15
C TYR A 57 8.79 55.07 -27.76
N LEU A 58 8.49 54.11 -26.86
CA LEU A 58 7.13 53.86 -26.36
C LEU A 58 6.60 55.03 -25.52
N SER A 59 7.45 55.72 -24.76
CA SER A 59 7.07 56.92 -24.02
C SER A 59 6.72 58.11 -24.93
N GLY A 60 7.10 58.08 -26.21
CA GLY A 60 6.79 59.12 -27.19
C GLY A 60 5.40 59.01 -27.82
N GLY A 61 4.58 58.03 -27.44
CA GLY A 61 3.19 57.87 -27.91
C GLY A 61 3.02 57.32 -29.34
N LYS A 62 4.01 57.51 -30.22
CA LYS A 62 3.98 57.10 -31.64
C LYS A 62 3.58 55.64 -31.87
N ALA A 63 4.07 54.72 -31.04
CA ALA A 63 3.73 53.30 -31.17
C ALA A 63 2.26 53.01 -30.88
N LEU A 64 1.67 53.71 -29.91
CA LEU A 64 0.26 53.55 -29.57
C LEU A 64 -0.62 54.25 -30.61
N GLU A 65 -0.19 55.40 -31.16
CA GLU A 65 -0.86 56.07 -32.27
C GLU A 65 -0.88 55.21 -33.54
N ALA A 66 0.24 54.58 -33.90
CA ALA A 66 0.30 53.66 -35.05
C ALA A 66 -0.59 52.43 -34.85
N ILE A 67 -0.65 51.89 -33.63
CA ILE A 67 -1.53 50.77 -33.29
C ILE A 67 -3.01 51.20 -33.35
N ASN A 68 -3.32 52.41 -32.88
CA ASN A 68 -4.70 52.92 -32.87
C ASN A 68 -5.18 53.41 -34.24
N SER A 69 -4.27 53.84 -35.13
CA SER A 69 -4.65 54.42 -36.42
C SER A 69 -5.13 53.42 -37.46
N ALA A 70 -4.93 52.11 -37.24
CA ALA A 70 -5.31 51.05 -38.19
C ALA A 70 -4.78 51.29 -39.62
N ASP A 71 -3.58 51.88 -39.73
CA ASP A 71 -2.96 52.24 -41.02
C ASP A 71 -1.80 51.26 -41.32
N PRO A 72 -1.91 50.40 -42.35
CA PRO A 72 -0.92 49.37 -42.66
C PRO A 72 0.50 49.91 -42.89
N GLU A 73 0.63 51.11 -43.48
CA GLU A 73 1.94 51.71 -43.73
C GLU A 73 2.63 52.10 -42.42
N ARG A 74 1.87 52.64 -41.47
CA ARG A 74 2.35 52.99 -40.12
C ARG A 74 2.70 51.76 -39.28
N TYR A 75 2.03 50.63 -39.51
CA TYR A 75 2.38 49.35 -38.89
C TYR A 75 3.71 48.79 -39.40
N HIS A 76 3.96 48.88 -40.70
CA HIS A 76 5.24 48.51 -41.27
C HIS A 76 6.37 49.46 -40.85
N GLU A 77 6.10 50.75 -40.70
CA GLU A 77 7.05 51.71 -40.12
C GLU A 77 7.35 51.39 -38.64
N LEU A 78 6.31 51.07 -37.85
CA LEU A 78 6.47 50.65 -36.46
C LEU A 78 7.31 49.37 -36.34
N GLY A 79 7.06 48.37 -37.19
CA GLY A 79 7.86 47.16 -37.27
C GLY A 79 9.32 47.45 -37.58
N ARG A 80 9.59 48.26 -38.62
CA ARG A 80 10.96 48.67 -39.01
C ARG A 80 11.69 49.38 -37.88
N ASP A 81 11.03 50.33 -37.22
CA ASP A 81 11.58 51.07 -36.09
C ASP A 81 11.96 50.13 -34.93
N LEU A 82 11.09 49.16 -34.62
CA LEU A 82 11.30 48.21 -33.53
C LEU A 82 12.41 47.19 -33.84
N VAL A 83 12.50 46.72 -35.09
CA VAL A 83 13.62 45.87 -35.55
C VAL A 83 14.96 46.62 -35.45
N GLY A 84 14.97 47.92 -35.72
CA GLY A 84 16.13 48.80 -35.51
C GLY A 84 16.62 48.92 -34.06
N PHE A 85 15.83 48.45 -33.08
CA PHE A 85 16.22 48.45 -31.66
C PHE A 85 16.88 47.15 -31.18
N TYR A 86 17.03 46.14 -32.03
CA TYR A 86 17.77 44.93 -31.68
C TYR A 86 19.28 45.18 -31.60
N VAL A 87 19.95 44.42 -30.72
CA VAL A 87 21.41 44.52 -30.54
C VAL A 87 22.18 43.85 -31.71
N THR A 88 21.56 42.86 -32.35
CA THR A 88 22.09 42.07 -33.47
C THR A 88 21.19 42.22 -34.69
N THR A 89 21.79 42.28 -35.88
CA THR A 89 21.06 42.36 -37.16
C THR A 89 20.28 41.07 -37.39
N LEU A 90 18.96 41.18 -37.62
CA LEU A 90 18.09 40.02 -37.87
C LEU A 90 18.19 39.63 -39.34
N THR A 91 18.36 38.34 -39.62
CA THR A 91 18.59 37.78 -40.97
C THR A 91 17.36 37.81 -41.86
N ASP A 92 16.15 37.94 -41.29
CA ASP A 92 14.89 38.04 -42.02
C ASP A 92 14.06 39.21 -41.47
N ALA A 93 14.30 40.40 -42.02
CA ALA A 93 13.80 41.65 -41.44
C ALA A 93 12.28 41.75 -41.49
N GLN A 94 11.62 41.30 -42.57
CA GLN A 94 10.17 41.49 -42.76
C GLN A 94 9.32 40.63 -41.81
N ASP A 95 9.71 39.36 -41.58
CA ASP A 95 9.02 38.50 -40.63
C ASP A 95 9.28 38.93 -39.18
N ALA A 96 10.49 39.42 -38.88
CA ALA A 96 10.82 39.96 -37.57
C ALA A 96 10.05 41.27 -37.27
N GLU A 97 9.85 42.14 -38.26
CA GLU A 97 9.05 43.37 -38.12
C GLU A 97 7.65 43.06 -37.65
N ARG A 98 7.00 42.07 -38.28
CA ARG A 98 5.65 41.65 -37.95
C ARG A 98 5.55 41.01 -36.56
N GLN A 99 6.42 40.05 -36.27
CA GLN A 99 6.37 39.33 -35.00
C GLN A 99 6.61 40.26 -33.81
N VAL A 100 7.48 41.26 -33.96
CA VAL A 100 7.78 42.21 -32.87
C VAL A 100 6.63 43.16 -32.61
N VAL A 101 5.89 43.56 -33.63
CA VAL A 101 4.66 44.34 -33.48
C VAL A 101 3.58 43.52 -32.78
N GLU A 102 3.40 42.24 -33.14
CA GLU A 102 2.43 41.34 -32.50
C GLU A 102 2.76 41.13 -31.00
N ILE A 103 4.03 40.92 -30.66
CA ILE A 103 4.50 40.82 -29.27
C ILE A 103 4.24 42.13 -28.50
N LEU A 104 4.51 43.28 -29.13
CA LEU A 104 4.28 44.59 -28.53
C LEU A 104 2.80 44.84 -28.27
N LEU A 105 1.92 44.48 -29.23
CA LEU A 105 0.47 44.60 -29.12
C LEU A 105 -0.09 43.69 -28.02
N TYR A 106 0.41 42.45 -27.92
CA TYR A 106 0.09 41.53 -26.83
C TYR A 106 0.49 42.11 -25.46
N CYS A 107 1.64 42.77 -25.38
CA CYS A 107 2.08 43.40 -24.14
C CYS A 107 1.27 44.65 -23.78
N TYR A 108 0.81 45.43 -24.76
CA TYR A 108 -0.10 46.54 -24.54
C TYR A 108 -1.49 46.09 -24.08
N THR A 109 -2.07 45.08 -24.74
CA THR A 109 -3.41 44.57 -24.40
C THR A 109 -3.50 44.01 -22.99
N ARG A 110 -2.44 43.38 -22.46
CA ARG A 110 -2.39 42.96 -21.05
C ARG A 110 -2.33 44.10 -20.03
N MET A 111 -2.04 45.32 -20.48
CA MET A 111 -1.87 46.51 -19.65
C MET A 111 -3.07 47.46 -19.68
N LEU A 112 -3.90 47.36 -20.73
CA LEU A 112 -5.06 48.23 -20.95
C LEU A 112 -6.29 47.70 -20.21
N SER A 113 -7.21 48.61 -19.86
CA SER A 113 -8.50 48.23 -19.25
C SER A 113 -9.40 47.49 -20.24
N THR A 114 -10.34 46.67 -19.76
CA THR A 114 -11.20 45.83 -20.61
C THR A 114 -11.89 46.60 -21.74
N ASN A 115 -12.35 47.83 -21.48
CA ASN A 115 -12.96 48.68 -22.52
C ASN A 115 -11.95 49.16 -23.57
N GLN A 116 -10.72 49.49 -23.16
CA GLN A 116 -9.64 49.90 -24.07
C GLN A 116 -9.09 48.71 -24.88
N VAL A 117 -9.14 47.50 -24.31
CA VAL A 117 -8.80 46.26 -25.03
C VAL A 117 -9.86 45.94 -26.07
N VAL A 118 -11.15 46.13 -25.76
CA VAL A 118 -12.24 45.97 -26.73
C VAL A 118 -12.13 46.98 -27.85
N GLU A 119 -11.83 48.25 -27.56
CA GLU A 119 -11.65 49.29 -28.58
C GLU A 119 -10.45 48.97 -29.50
N LEU A 120 -9.31 48.56 -28.93
CA LEU A 120 -8.08 48.22 -29.65
C LEU A 120 -8.16 46.86 -30.38
N GLN A 121 -8.99 45.92 -29.90
CA GLN A 121 -9.31 44.67 -30.61
C GLN A 121 -10.36 44.89 -31.69
N SER A 122 -11.33 45.79 -31.51
CA SER A 122 -12.38 46.05 -32.50
C SER A 122 -11.82 46.70 -33.78
N SER A 123 -10.86 47.63 -33.65
CA SER A 123 -10.12 48.18 -34.79
C SER A 123 -9.27 47.11 -35.49
N PHE A 124 -8.64 46.21 -34.72
CA PHE A 124 -7.84 45.09 -35.24
C PHE A 124 -8.67 43.97 -35.90
N THR A 125 -9.94 43.82 -35.52
CA THR A 125 -10.83 42.76 -36.00
C THR A 125 -11.62 43.19 -37.24
N ALA A 126 -12.00 44.47 -37.35
CA ALA A 126 -12.74 45.01 -38.49
C ALA A 126 -11.93 44.93 -39.82
N GLU A 127 -10.63 45.19 -39.78
CA GLU A 127 -9.78 45.18 -40.98
C GLU A 127 -9.28 43.76 -41.34
N ARG A 128 -9.03 42.90 -40.33
CA ARG A 128 -8.60 41.51 -40.53
C ARG A 128 -9.69 40.65 -41.18
N ILE A 129 -10.96 41.05 -41.04
CA ILE A 129 -12.11 40.41 -41.68
C ILE A 129 -12.33 41.02 -43.07
N GLY A 130 -12.25 42.35 -43.21
CA GLY A 130 -12.46 43.04 -44.50
C GLY A 130 -11.44 42.69 -45.60
N MET A 131 -10.14 42.70 -45.30
CA MET A 131 -9.11 42.42 -46.33
C MET A 131 -8.82 40.92 -46.55
N ARG A 132 -9.25 40.02 -45.66
CA ARG A 132 -9.03 38.57 -45.83
C ARG A 132 -10.15 37.83 -46.54
N LEU A 133 -11.36 38.36 -46.59
CA LEU A 133 -12.50 37.70 -47.25
C LEU A 133 -12.51 37.96 -48.76
N GLU A 134 -12.16 39.17 -49.22
CA GLU A 134 -12.33 39.50 -50.65
C GLU A 134 -11.15 39.09 -51.56
N GLU A 135 -9.90 39.07 -51.07
CA GLU A 135 -8.74 38.68 -51.90
C GLU A 135 -8.27 37.22 -51.70
N ARG A 136 -8.71 36.55 -50.62
CA ARG A 136 -8.19 35.22 -50.23
C ARG A 136 -9.10 34.05 -50.59
N ASP A 137 -10.40 34.28 -50.75
CA ASP A 137 -11.38 33.22 -51.07
C ASP A 137 -11.36 32.81 -52.54
N ALA A 138 -10.87 33.65 -53.45
CA ALA A 138 -10.86 33.35 -54.88
C ALA A 138 -9.70 32.42 -55.34
N SER A 139 -8.64 32.21 -54.54
CA SER A 139 -7.36 31.73 -55.10
C SER A 139 -6.59 30.64 -54.33
N ARG A 140 -7.05 30.11 -53.17
CA ARG A 140 -6.20 29.21 -52.34
C ARG A 140 -6.80 27.86 -51.88
N TYR A 141 -8.07 27.56 -52.07
CA TYR A 141 -8.68 26.33 -51.51
C TYR A 141 -8.65 25.09 -52.41
N VAL A 142 -7.75 25.07 -53.41
CA VAL A 142 -7.60 23.93 -54.33
C VAL A 142 -6.26 23.24 -54.05
N GLY A 143 -6.26 22.34 -53.07
CA GLY A 143 -5.14 21.43 -52.81
C GLY A 143 -5.65 20.09 -52.27
N ASP A 144 -5.26 18.99 -52.93
CA ASP A 144 -5.71 17.63 -52.60
C ASP A 144 -5.39 17.22 -51.15
N THR A 145 -4.30 17.75 -50.58
CA THR A 145 -3.86 17.45 -49.21
C THR A 145 -4.80 18.01 -48.13
N THR A 146 -5.37 19.21 -48.35
CA THR A 146 -6.35 19.81 -47.41
C THR A 146 -7.74 19.17 -47.53
N PHE A 147 -8.09 18.67 -48.72
CA PHE A 147 -9.33 17.93 -48.93
C PHE A 147 -9.30 16.59 -48.22
N GLU A 148 -8.25 15.77 -48.43
CA GLU A 148 -8.11 14.47 -47.77
C GLU A 148 -8.05 14.57 -46.23
N GLN A 149 -7.44 15.63 -45.68
CA GLN A 149 -7.48 15.89 -44.24
C GLN A 149 -8.88 16.23 -43.74
N SER A 150 -9.66 16.99 -44.52
CA SER A 150 -11.04 17.35 -44.15
C SER A 150 -11.98 16.14 -44.26
N LEU A 151 -11.75 15.25 -45.24
CA LEU A 151 -12.51 14.00 -45.40
C LEU A 151 -12.38 13.05 -44.21
N GLN A 152 -11.28 13.11 -43.43
CA GLN A 152 -11.14 12.31 -42.20
C GLN A 152 -12.11 12.70 -41.09
N ARG A 153 -12.74 13.87 -41.19
CA ARG A 153 -13.75 14.39 -40.25
C ARG A 153 -15.18 14.27 -40.81
N LEU A 154 -15.38 13.43 -41.81
CA LEU A 154 -16.68 12.96 -42.28
C LEU A 154 -16.84 11.47 -41.97
N SER A 155 -18.08 10.98 -42.03
CA SER A 155 -18.31 9.54 -41.97
C SER A 155 -17.60 8.85 -43.15
N PRO A 156 -17.01 7.64 -42.96
CA PRO A 156 -16.18 7.00 -43.99
C PRO A 156 -16.87 6.86 -45.34
N HIS A 157 -18.17 6.57 -45.33
CA HIS A 157 -18.99 6.44 -46.53
C HIS A 157 -19.19 7.79 -47.25
N ARG A 158 -19.48 8.87 -46.52
CA ARG A 158 -19.63 10.21 -47.13
C ARG A 158 -18.30 10.74 -47.66
N ALA A 159 -17.20 10.38 -47.00
CA ALA A 159 -15.87 10.72 -47.46
C ALA A 159 -15.54 10.05 -48.81
N GLU A 160 -15.89 8.78 -48.99
CA GLU A 160 -15.73 8.07 -50.27
C GLU A 160 -16.62 8.67 -51.37
N GLU A 161 -17.91 8.88 -51.09
CA GLU A 161 -18.83 9.54 -52.03
C GLU A 161 -18.37 10.96 -52.40
N ALA A 162 -17.80 11.71 -51.46
CA ALA A 162 -17.25 13.04 -51.73
C ALA A 162 -16.01 12.99 -52.65
N ARG A 163 -15.16 11.95 -52.57
CA ARG A 163 -14.04 11.75 -53.50
C ARG A 163 -14.53 11.49 -54.92
N GLU A 164 -15.56 10.66 -55.06
CA GLU A 164 -16.18 10.39 -56.34
C GLU A 164 -16.80 11.67 -56.93
N LEU A 165 -17.56 12.41 -56.11
CA LEU A 165 -18.17 13.68 -56.49
C LEU A 165 -17.14 14.77 -56.83
N ALA A 166 -15.94 14.76 -56.25
CA ALA A 166 -14.92 15.78 -56.54
C ALA A 166 -14.48 15.79 -58.01
N SER A 167 -14.58 14.65 -58.69
CA SER A 167 -14.30 14.52 -60.12
C SER A 167 -15.39 15.13 -61.02
N ILE A 168 -16.60 15.30 -60.50
CA ILE A 168 -17.80 15.73 -61.23
C ILE A 168 -18.19 17.17 -60.85
N TRP A 169 -18.04 17.54 -59.58
CA TRP A 169 -18.38 18.84 -59.03
C TRP A 169 -17.29 19.32 -58.05
N PRO A 170 -16.32 20.13 -58.51
CA PRO A 170 -15.23 20.64 -57.69
C PRO A 170 -15.67 21.47 -56.46
N GLY A 171 -16.91 21.98 -56.48
CA GLY A 171 -17.51 22.69 -55.34
C GLY A 171 -17.65 21.84 -54.08
N ILE A 172 -17.59 20.51 -54.18
CA ILE A 172 -17.58 19.60 -53.03
C ILE A 172 -16.36 19.83 -52.12
N THR A 173 -15.21 20.23 -52.68
CA THR A 173 -13.99 20.48 -51.90
C THR A 173 -14.19 21.68 -50.96
N GLN A 174 -14.84 22.73 -51.47
CA GLN A 174 -15.22 23.90 -50.68
C GLN A 174 -16.31 23.53 -49.65
N PHE A 175 -17.33 22.77 -50.06
CA PHE A 175 -18.36 22.27 -49.14
C PHE A 175 -17.76 21.54 -47.95
N VAL A 176 -16.94 20.52 -48.20
CA VAL A 176 -16.35 19.67 -47.16
C VAL A 176 -15.47 20.50 -46.24
N HIS A 177 -14.69 21.44 -46.79
CA HIS A 177 -13.85 22.32 -45.99
C HIS A 177 -14.68 23.23 -45.07
N GLU A 178 -15.65 23.97 -45.63
CA GLU A 178 -16.49 24.89 -44.85
C GLU A 178 -17.32 24.14 -43.80
N PHE A 179 -17.84 22.95 -44.16
CA PHE A 179 -18.67 22.15 -43.28
C PHE A 179 -17.88 21.61 -42.09
N VAL A 180 -16.71 21.01 -42.32
CA VAL A 180 -15.89 20.41 -41.27
C VAL A 180 -15.34 21.46 -40.29
N HIS A 181 -15.17 22.70 -40.76
CA HIS A 181 -14.70 23.84 -39.95
C HIS A 181 -15.82 24.71 -39.38
N ALA A 182 -17.09 24.40 -39.66
CA ALA A 182 -18.21 25.07 -39.04
C ALA A 182 -18.19 24.85 -37.52
N ALA A 183 -18.42 25.92 -36.75
CA ALA A 183 -18.50 25.85 -35.29
C ALA A 183 -19.70 25.00 -34.83
N ASP A 184 -20.78 25.03 -35.60
CA ASP A 184 -21.95 24.17 -35.47
C ASP A 184 -22.36 23.65 -36.85
N ARG A 185 -22.16 22.35 -37.07
CA ARG A 185 -22.43 21.66 -38.33
C ARG A 185 -23.91 21.50 -38.61
N VAL A 186 -24.72 21.35 -37.57
CA VAL A 186 -26.18 21.22 -37.70
C VAL A 186 -26.75 22.54 -38.19
N SER A 187 -26.44 23.64 -37.49
CA SER A 187 -26.83 25.00 -37.91
C SER A 187 -26.34 25.35 -39.33
N ALA A 188 -25.15 24.87 -39.73
CA ALA A 188 -24.63 25.09 -41.07
C ALA A 188 -25.50 24.39 -42.14
N LEU A 189 -25.90 23.13 -41.93
CA LEU A 189 -26.77 22.40 -42.85
C LEU A 189 -28.16 23.03 -42.93
N GLU A 190 -28.73 23.44 -41.79
CA GLU A 190 -30.00 24.16 -41.74
C GLU A 190 -29.93 25.47 -42.54
N SER A 191 -28.88 26.26 -42.30
CA SER A 191 -28.65 27.52 -43.01
C SER A 191 -28.45 27.31 -44.52
N TRP A 192 -27.69 26.29 -44.93
CA TRP A 192 -27.41 26.02 -46.34
C TRP A 192 -28.62 25.43 -47.08
N HIS A 193 -29.50 24.71 -46.38
CA HIS A 193 -30.79 24.28 -46.93
C HIS A 193 -31.72 25.48 -47.13
N ALA A 194 -31.86 26.34 -46.11
CA ALA A 194 -32.74 27.51 -46.17
C ALA A 194 -32.24 28.63 -47.11
N SER A 195 -30.92 28.80 -47.22
CA SER A 195 -30.27 29.84 -48.03
C SER A 195 -28.93 29.34 -48.59
N PRO A 196 -28.96 28.58 -49.70
CA PRO A 196 -27.76 28.02 -50.32
C PRO A 196 -26.72 29.09 -50.69
N PRO A 197 -25.45 28.94 -50.28
CA PRO A 197 -24.35 29.78 -50.74
C PRO A 197 -24.26 29.82 -52.28
N SER A 198 -23.75 30.91 -52.85
CA SER A 198 -23.72 31.10 -54.31
C SER A 198 -22.99 29.97 -55.06
N TRP A 199 -21.90 29.44 -54.49
CA TRP A 199 -21.16 28.30 -55.03
C TRP A 199 -21.94 26.97 -54.93
N PHE A 200 -22.91 26.87 -54.01
CA PHE A 200 -23.76 25.72 -53.80
C PHE A 200 -25.03 25.74 -54.67
N GLN A 201 -25.37 26.89 -55.28
CA GLN A 201 -26.58 27.03 -56.11
C GLN A 201 -26.50 26.28 -57.45
N SER A 202 -25.29 26.07 -58.00
CA SER A 202 -25.05 25.37 -59.28
C SER A 202 -24.79 23.85 -59.14
N ARG A 203 -25.22 23.25 -58.03
CA ARG A 203 -24.95 21.85 -57.68
C ARG A 203 -25.70 20.85 -58.58
N PRO A 204 -25.06 19.76 -59.05
CA PRO A 204 -25.75 18.67 -59.76
C PRO A 204 -26.65 17.87 -58.81
N SER A 205 -27.60 17.10 -59.36
CA SER A 205 -28.54 16.27 -58.59
C SER A 205 -27.84 15.31 -57.62
N ASP A 206 -26.71 14.73 -58.00
CA ASP A 206 -25.92 13.84 -57.13
C ASP A 206 -25.34 14.56 -55.89
N ALA A 207 -24.95 15.83 -56.04
CA ALA A 207 -24.48 16.64 -54.91
C ALA A 207 -25.64 17.03 -53.96
N ILE A 208 -26.84 17.25 -54.51
CA ILE A 208 -28.06 17.46 -53.71
C ILE A 208 -28.40 16.19 -52.91
N ALA A 209 -28.30 15.03 -53.56
CA ALA A 209 -28.57 13.74 -52.92
C ALA A 209 -27.54 13.40 -51.84
N TRP A 210 -26.27 13.73 -52.06
CA TRP A 210 -25.22 13.59 -51.05
C TRP A 210 -25.42 14.55 -49.86
N PHE A 211 -25.85 15.80 -50.09
CA PHE A 211 -26.23 16.72 -49.01
C PHE A 211 -27.35 16.16 -48.15
N ALA A 212 -28.39 15.59 -48.78
CA ALA A 212 -29.51 14.97 -48.07
C ALA A 212 -29.03 13.82 -47.16
N ARG A 213 -28.06 13.04 -47.63
CA ARG A 213 -27.44 11.96 -46.85
C ARG A 213 -26.60 12.47 -45.68
N ILE A 214 -25.85 13.55 -45.86
CA ILE A 214 -25.14 14.19 -44.74
C ILE A 214 -26.13 14.74 -43.71
N ALA A 215 -27.19 15.43 -44.14
CA ALA A 215 -28.23 15.91 -43.23
C ALA A 215 -28.83 14.75 -42.42
N ASN A 216 -29.06 13.60 -43.06
CA ASN A 216 -29.52 12.40 -42.38
C ASN A 216 -28.50 11.84 -41.36
N ASP A 217 -27.20 11.81 -41.69
CA ASP A 217 -26.15 11.35 -40.77
C ASP A 217 -26.09 12.21 -39.48
N TYR A 218 -26.49 13.48 -39.55
CA TYR A 218 -26.61 14.40 -38.40
C TYR A 218 -28.00 14.43 -37.75
N GLY A 219 -28.92 13.57 -38.18
CA GLY A 219 -30.27 13.45 -37.59
C GLY A 219 -31.29 14.47 -38.09
N LEU A 220 -30.97 15.29 -39.09
CA LEU A 220 -31.87 16.29 -39.69
C LEU A 220 -32.84 15.65 -40.69
N ARG A 221 -33.75 14.79 -40.20
CA ARG A 221 -34.63 13.95 -41.04
C ARG A 221 -35.51 14.78 -41.97
N GLU A 222 -36.15 15.83 -41.48
CA GLU A 222 -37.04 16.67 -42.29
C GLU A 222 -36.30 17.35 -43.46
N ILE A 223 -35.11 17.90 -43.16
CA ILE A 223 -34.24 18.53 -44.16
C ILE A 223 -33.74 17.49 -45.16
N ALA A 224 -33.35 16.30 -44.70
CA ALA A 224 -32.91 15.22 -45.57
C ALA A 224 -34.03 14.77 -46.51
N VAL A 225 -35.26 14.57 -46.02
CA VAL A 225 -36.44 14.20 -46.83
C VAL A 225 -36.74 15.27 -47.88
N ALA A 226 -36.76 16.55 -47.48
CA ALA A 226 -37.00 17.67 -48.41
C ALA A 226 -35.90 17.76 -49.48
N THR A 227 -34.64 17.60 -49.07
CA THR A 227 -33.49 17.68 -49.98
C THR A 227 -33.44 16.48 -50.94
N PHE A 228 -33.81 15.27 -50.51
CA PHE A 228 -33.96 14.15 -51.44
C PHE A 228 -35.04 14.43 -52.51
N ASP A 229 -36.14 15.09 -52.14
CA ASP A 229 -37.15 15.51 -53.12
C ASP A 229 -36.59 16.53 -54.12
N ASP A 230 -35.80 17.50 -53.64
CA ASP A 230 -35.09 18.46 -54.49
C ASP A 230 -34.11 17.76 -55.45
N ALA A 231 -33.37 16.74 -54.98
CA ALA A 231 -32.45 15.97 -55.82
C ALA A 231 -33.19 15.22 -56.94
N ILE A 232 -34.33 14.62 -56.60
CA ILE A 232 -35.19 13.92 -57.56
C ILE A 232 -35.76 14.89 -58.59
N ARG A 233 -36.24 16.07 -58.16
CA ARG A 233 -36.71 17.14 -59.07
C ARG A 233 -35.60 17.67 -59.97
N ALA A 234 -34.35 17.68 -59.49
CA ALA A 234 -33.16 18.04 -60.26
C ALA A 234 -32.66 16.93 -61.20
N GLY A 235 -33.31 15.75 -61.22
CA GLY A 235 -32.99 14.66 -62.14
C GLY A 235 -32.07 13.57 -61.57
N ALA A 236 -32.06 13.33 -60.26
CA ALA A 236 -31.33 12.20 -59.67
C ALA A 236 -31.85 10.85 -60.22
N THR A 237 -30.94 10.00 -60.69
CA THR A 237 -31.28 8.67 -61.25
C THR A 237 -30.43 7.58 -60.59
N PRO A 238 -30.94 6.33 -60.47
CA PRO A 238 -32.32 5.88 -60.77
C PRO A 238 -33.37 6.43 -59.80
N LEU A 239 -34.59 6.73 -60.29
CA LEU A 239 -35.66 7.35 -59.49
C LEU A 239 -36.08 6.49 -58.28
N ALA A 240 -36.28 5.19 -58.49
CA ALA A 240 -36.70 4.25 -57.46
C ALA A 240 -35.72 4.19 -56.29
N TYR A 241 -34.41 4.24 -56.56
CA TYR A 241 -33.36 4.23 -55.56
C TYR A 241 -33.44 5.45 -54.63
N TRP A 242 -33.53 6.65 -55.18
CA TRP A 242 -33.59 7.88 -54.40
C TRP A 242 -34.91 8.06 -53.65
N ARG A 243 -36.04 7.67 -54.25
CA ARG A 243 -37.34 7.63 -53.55
C ARG A 243 -37.32 6.65 -52.38
N THR A 244 -36.62 5.53 -52.51
CA THR A 244 -36.47 4.56 -51.42
C THR A 244 -35.71 5.16 -50.25
N ARG A 245 -34.57 5.81 -50.49
CA ARG A 245 -33.78 6.48 -49.44
C ARG A 245 -34.53 7.64 -48.78
N GLN A 246 -35.25 8.44 -49.55
CA GLN A 246 -36.10 9.50 -49.02
C GLN A 246 -37.15 8.95 -48.04
N THR A 247 -37.86 7.90 -48.43
CA THR A 247 -38.95 7.34 -47.64
C THR A 247 -38.41 6.69 -46.36
N LEU A 248 -37.28 5.97 -46.44
CA LEU A 248 -36.58 5.39 -45.29
C LEU A 248 -36.11 6.42 -44.26
N THR A 249 -35.81 7.66 -44.68
CA THR A 249 -35.46 8.74 -43.75
C THR A 249 -36.69 9.36 -43.08
N GLY A 250 -37.87 9.25 -43.69
CA GLY A 250 -39.09 9.92 -43.25
C GLY A 250 -39.92 9.16 -42.21
N SER A 251 -39.90 7.83 -42.21
CA SER A 251 -40.65 7.00 -41.25
C SER A 251 -39.85 5.76 -40.86
N GLU A 252 -40.11 5.27 -39.65
CA GLU A 252 -39.58 3.99 -39.13
C GLU A 252 -40.67 2.90 -39.11
N ASP A 253 -41.94 3.25 -39.37
CA ASP A 253 -43.06 2.31 -39.41
C ASP A 253 -43.03 1.51 -40.71
N VAL A 254 -42.76 0.20 -40.59
CA VAL A 254 -42.67 -0.72 -41.74
C VAL A 254 -43.94 -0.73 -42.58
N ALA A 255 -45.13 -0.62 -41.97
CA ALA A 255 -46.40 -0.64 -42.71
C ALA A 255 -46.60 0.66 -43.52
N GLU A 256 -46.20 1.80 -42.95
CA GLU A 256 -46.23 3.09 -43.63
C GLU A 256 -45.19 3.16 -44.77
N LEU A 257 -43.99 2.65 -44.50
CA LEU A 257 -42.91 2.53 -45.47
C LEU A 257 -43.30 1.60 -46.64
N ALA A 258 -43.83 0.42 -46.36
CA ALA A 258 -44.25 -0.56 -47.37
C ALA A 258 -45.31 0.02 -48.31
N LYS A 259 -46.32 0.71 -47.77
CA LYS A 259 -47.36 1.38 -48.57
C LYS A 259 -46.77 2.43 -49.51
N SER A 260 -45.80 3.21 -49.04
CA SER A 260 -45.16 4.28 -49.80
C SER A 260 -44.16 3.75 -50.83
N LEU A 261 -43.54 2.60 -50.56
CA LEU A 261 -42.50 1.97 -51.41
C LEU A 261 -43.03 0.93 -52.40
N ALA A 262 -44.28 0.50 -52.27
CA ALA A 262 -44.93 -0.44 -53.19
C ALA A 262 -44.76 -0.12 -54.69
N PRO A 263 -44.85 1.14 -55.16
CA PRO A 263 -44.62 1.48 -56.57
C PRO A 263 -43.20 1.19 -57.07
N TYR A 264 -42.22 1.15 -56.17
CA TYR A 264 -40.79 1.06 -56.49
C TYR A 264 -40.19 -0.33 -56.24
N ALA A 265 -40.95 -1.25 -55.63
CA ALA A 265 -40.48 -2.58 -55.25
C ALA A 265 -39.99 -3.47 -56.42
N ARG A 266 -40.36 -3.16 -57.67
CA ARG A 266 -39.84 -3.86 -58.85
C ARG A 266 -38.46 -3.37 -59.28
N GLU A 267 -38.12 -2.13 -58.92
CA GLU A 267 -36.95 -1.41 -59.43
C GLU A 267 -35.86 -1.24 -58.37
N ASP A 268 -36.20 -1.21 -57.08
CA ASP A 268 -35.25 -1.11 -55.97
C ASP A 268 -35.32 -2.32 -55.02
N PRO A 269 -34.21 -3.04 -54.76
CA PRO A 269 -34.18 -4.21 -53.88
C PRO A 269 -34.54 -3.91 -52.41
N VAL A 270 -34.24 -2.71 -51.91
CA VAL A 270 -34.56 -2.31 -50.53
C VAL A 270 -36.05 -1.99 -50.41
N ALA A 271 -36.64 -1.31 -51.39
CA ALA A 271 -38.09 -1.12 -51.46
C ALA A 271 -38.83 -2.46 -51.51
N ARG A 272 -38.31 -3.43 -52.29
CA ARG A 272 -38.85 -4.78 -52.34
C ARG A 272 -38.81 -5.46 -50.98
N ALA A 273 -37.66 -5.45 -50.31
CA ALA A 273 -37.50 -6.09 -49.00
C ALA A 273 -38.49 -5.52 -47.96
N ILE A 274 -38.72 -4.21 -47.93
CA ILE A 274 -39.66 -3.58 -46.98
C ILE A 274 -41.10 -3.96 -47.28
N VAL A 275 -41.49 -3.99 -48.56
CA VAL A 275 -42.84 -4.41 -48.97
C VAL A 275 -43.08 -5.90 -48.67
N VAL A 276 -42.07 -6.75 -48.88
CA VAL A 276 -42.14 -8.17 -48.51
C VAL A 276 -42.17 -8.34 -46.99
N ALA A 277 -41.50 -7.48 -46.22
CA ALA A 277 -41.50 -7.54 -44.76
C ALA A 277 -42.91 -7.33 -44.18
N ASP A 278 -43.68 -6.41 -44.77
CA ASP A 278 -45.09 -6.16 -44.40
C ASP A 278 -46.03 -7.27 -44.88
N ALA A 279 -45.85 -7.76 -46.12
CA ALA A 279 -46.76 -8.73 -46.73
C ALA A 279 -46.55 -10.17 -46.28
N ASP A 280 -45.30 -10.64 -46.26
CA ASP A 280 -44.91 -12.05 -46.07
C ASP A 280 -44.07 -12.25 -44.79
N GLY A 281 -43.72 -11.17 -44.11
CA GLY A 281 -42.96 -11.17 -42.86
C GLY A 281 -41.45 -10.97 -43.04
N PRO A 282 -40.75 -10.72 -41.92
CA PRO A 282 -39.35 -10.30 -41.94
C PRO A 282 -38.38 -11.36 -42.48
N GLY A 283 -38.70 -12.65 -42.33
CA GLY A 283 -37.86 -13.75 -42.84
C GLY A 283 -37.82 -13.83 -44.37
N ALA A 284 -38.95 -13.58 -45.03
CA ALA A 284 -39.03 -13.52 -46.49
C ALA A 284 -38.26 -12.30 -47.02
N ALA A 285 -38.43 -11.15 -46.36
CA ALA A 285 -37.67 -9.93 -46.68
C ALA A 285 -36.15 -10.10 -46.52
N ALA A 286 -35.71 -10.82 -45.47
CA ALA A 286 -34.31 -11.13 -45.26
C ALA A 286 -33.74 -12.01 -46.38
N ALA A 287 -34.50 -13.00 -46.88
CA ALA A 287 -34.08 -13.82 -48.02
C ALA A 287 -33.90 -12.98 -49.28
N ASP A 288 -34.87 -12.13 -49.61
CA ASP A 288 -34.82 -11.19 -50.74
C ASP A 288 -33.63 -10.23 -50.65
N LEU A 289 -33.35 -9.71 -49.45
CA LEU A 289 -32.26 -8.76 -49.24
C LEU A 289 -30.88 -9.44 -49.33
N ARG A 290 -30.76 -10.73 -48.99
CA ARG A 290 -29.49 -11.48 -49.12
C ARG A 290 -29.04 -11.57 -50.58
N GLU A 291 -29.97 -11.69 -51.53
CA GLU A 291 -29.68 -11.78 -52.98
C GLU A 291 -29.20 -10.44 -53.58
N TRP A 292 -29.44 -9.32 -52.91
CA TRP A 292 -28.96 -8.02 -53.39
C TRP A 292 -27.45 -7.89 -53.17
N GLU A 293 -26.68 -7.69 -54.24
CA GLU A 293 -25.24 -7.38 -54.17
C GLU A 293 -24.98 -5.89 -54.44
N PRO A 294 -24.79 -5.05 -53.40
CA PRO A 294 -24.60 -3.62 -53.58
C PRO A 294 -23.19 -3.29 -54.06
N GLN A 295 -23.09 -2.33 -54.98
CA GLN A 295 -21.80 -1.91 -55.55
C GLN A 295 -21.05 -0.89 -54.69
N SER A 296 -21.75 -0.09 -53.87
CA SER A 296 -21.13 0.92 -53.00
C SER A 296 -20.95 0.40 -51.58
N ALA A 297 -19.89 0.84 -50.89
CA ALA A 297 -19.67 0.51 -49.48
C ALA A 297 -20.80 1.02 -48.57
N ALA A 298 -21.42 2.16 -48.92
CA ALA A 298 -22.55 2.72 -48.20
C ALA A 298 -23.80 1.83 -48.29
N ASP A 299 -24.08 1.27 -49.48
CA ASP A 299 -25.21 0.36 -49.66
C ASP A 299 -24.93 -1.04 -49.09
N GLN A 300 -23.67 -1.49 -49.04
CA GLN A 300 -23.27 -2.69 -48.30
C GLN A 300 -23.52 -2.52 -46.79
N ALA A 301 -23.11 -1.38 -46.22
CA ALA A 301 -23.40 -1.05 -44.82
C ALA A 301 -24.91 -1.00 -44.54
N LEU A 302 -25.70 -0.42 -45.46
CA LEU A 302 -27.16 -0.40 -45.33
C LEU A 302 -27.77 -1.80 -45.43
N LYS A 303 -27.30 -2.64 -46.37
CA LYS A 303 -27.72 -4.04 -46.48
C LYS A 303 -27.52 -4.76 -45.15
N GLN A 304 -26.32 -4.68 -44.57
CA GLN A 304 -26.01 -5.36 -43.31
C GLN A 304 -26.88 -4.83 -42.15
N SER A 305 -27.08 -3.51 -42.07
CA SER A 305 -27.94 -2.89 -41.06
C SER A 305 -29.38 -3.38 -41.15
N LEU A 306 -30.00 -3.31 -42.33
CA LEU A 306 -31.38 -3.75 -42.55
C LEU A 306 -31.53 -5.27 -42.40
N LEU A 307 -30.58 -6.06 -42.92
CA LEU A 307 -30.60 -7.51 -42.79
C LEU A 307 -30.52 -7.93 -41.32
N SER A 308 -29.67 -7.29 -40.52
CA SER A 308 -29.56 -7.58 -39.09
C SER A 308 -30.87 -7.30 -38.34
N GLN A 309 -31.59 -6.22 -38.70
CA GLN A 309 -32.88 -5.87 -38.14
C GLN A 309 -34.00 -6.83 -38.54
N LEU A 310 -34.02 -7.28 -39.81
CA LEU A 310 -35.01 -8.24 -40.31
C LEU A 310 -34.82 -9.64 -39.73
N VAL A 311 -33.57 -10.05 -39.46
CA VAL A 311 -33.28 -11.39 -38.94
C VAL A 311 -33.40 -11.45 -37.41
N ALA A 312 -33.15 -10.35 -36.69
CA ALA A 312 -33.14 -10.31 -35.22
C ALA A 312 -34.38 -10.94 -34.52
N PRO A 313 -35.63 -10.80 -35.02
CA PRO A 313 -36.80 -11.43 -34.40
C PRO A 313 -36.81 -12.96 -34.46
N GLN A 314 -36.07 -13.57 -35.40
CA GLN A 314 -36.07 -15.02 -35.64
C GLN A 314 -34.74 -15.69 -35.26
N ASP A 315 -33.61 -15.03 -35.55
CA ASP A 315 -32.27 -15.52 -35.24
C ASP A 315 -31.35 -14.38 -34.77
N LEU A 316 -31.25 -14.23 -33.45
CA LEU A 316 -30.40 -13.22 -32.83
C LEU A 316 -28.90 -13.49 -33.07
N ASN A 317 -28.48 -14.75 -33.29
CA ASN A 317 -27.08 -15.07 -33.54
C ASN A 317 -26.64 -14.60 -34.91
N GLU A 318 -27.47 -14.82 -35.92
CA GLU A 318 -27.24 -14.28 -37.25
C GLU A 318 -27.24 -12.74 -37.23
N ALA A 319 -28.17 -12.10 -36.51
CA ALA A 319 -28.21 -10.64 -36.39
C ALA A 319 -26.92 -10.06 -35.77
N VAL A 320 -26.35 -10.70 -34.73
CA VAL A 320 -25.05 -10.32 -34.15
C VAL A 320 -23.91 -10.51 -35.15
N ALA A 321 -23.89 -11.61 -35.90
CA ALA A 321 -22.84 -11.87 -36.89
C ALA A 321 -22.87 -10.85 -38.04
N VAL A 322 -24.04 -10.60 -38.60
CA VAL A 322 -24.29 -9.67 -39.72
C VAL A 322 -23.96 -8.22 -39.32
N SER A 323 -24.42 -7.77 -38.15
CA SER A 323 -24.12 -6.41 -37.66
C SER A 323 -22.64 -6.24 -37.26
N GLY A 324 -22.01 -7.28 -36.69
CA GLY A 324 -20.58 -7.29 -36.40
C GLY A 324 -19.70 -7.22 -37.65
N ASP A 325 -20.03 -8.00 -38.69
CA ASP A 325 -19.38 -7.95 -40.00
C ASP A 325 -19.52 -6.55 -40.63
N GLY A 326 -20.73 -5.98 -40.59
CA GLY A 326 -20.99 -4.61 -41.01
C GLY A 326 -20.15 -3.55 -40.30
N PHE A 327 -19.90 -3.73 -39.00
CA PHE A 327 -19.07 -2.80 -38.23
C PHE A 327 -17.59 -2.93 -38.57
N VAL A 328 -17.07 -4.16 -38.66
CA VAL A 328 -15.63 -4.41 -38.87
C VAL A 328 -15.21 -4.19 -40.32
N HIS A 329 -15.93 -4.78 -41.27
CA HIS A 329 -15.55 -4.79 -42.68
C HIS A 329 -16.02 -3.55 -43.44
N HIS A 330 -17.19 -3.02 -43.09
CA HIS A 330 -17.75 -1.82 -43.75
C HIS A 330 -17.64 -0.55 -42.92
N ARG A 331 -17.05 -0.58 -41.71
CA ARG A 331 -16.83 0.59 -40.84
C ARG A 331 -18.10 1.39 -40.53
N SER A 332 -19.25 0.71 -40.50
CA SER A 332 -20.55 1.34 -40.24
C SER A 332 -20.81 1.47 -38.74
N ALA A 333 -20.79 2.69 -38.22
CA ALA A 333 -21.09 2.95 -36.81
C ALA A 333 -22.53 2.54 -36.43
N SER A 334 -23.49 2.66 -37.35
CA SER A 334 -24.86 2.17 -37.15
C SER A 334 -24.91 0.66 -36.95
N CYS A 335 -24.12 -0.10 -37.72
CA CYS A 335 -23.97 -1.54 -37.50
C CYS A 335 -23.27 -1.84 -36.16
N GLY A 336 -22.34 -1.00 -35.71
CA GLY A 336 -21.74 -1.09 -34.38
C GLY A 336 -22.74 -0.90 -33.24
N CYS A 337 -23.63 0.08 -33.36
CA CYS A 337 -24.74 0.29 -32.41
C CYS A 337 -25.72 -0.89 -32.40
N LEU A 338 -26.14 -1.38 -33.58
CA LEU A 338 -27.02 -2.55 -33.69
C LEU A 338 -26.37 -3.80 -33.11
N ASN A 339 -25.09 -4.04 -33.39
CA ASN A 339 -24.34 -5.15 -32.83
C ASN A 339 -24.30 -5.07 -31.30
N SER A 340 -24.00 -3.89 -30.74
CA SER A 340 -24.04 -3.69 -29.29
C SER A 340 -25.44 -3.95 -28.71
N GLN A 341 -26.49 -3.46 -29.36
CA GLN A 341 -27.88 -3.69 -28.94
C GLN A 341 -28.25 -5.19 -28.96
N TYR A 342 -27.89 -5.92 -30.02
CA TYR A 342 -28.19 -7.35 -30.11
C TYR A 342 -27.35 -8.19 -29.14
N LEU A 343 -26.10 -7.81 -28.90
CA LEU A 343 -25.26 -8.42 -27.87
C LEU A 343 -25.80 -8.13 -26.46
N ILE A 344 -26.36 -6.94 -26.20
CA ILE A 344 -27.07 -6.64 -24.95
C ILE A 344 -28.33 -7.50 -24.84
N HIS A 345 -29.12 -7.60 -25.89
CA HIS A 345 -30.35 -8.40 -25.87
C HIS A 345 -30.05 -9.89 -25.63
N ARG A 346 -28.99 -10.43 -26.26
CA ARG A 346 -28.54 -11.82 -26.04
C ARG A 346 -27.90 -12.01 -24.68
N GLY A 347 -27.12 -11.02 -24.23
CA GLY A 347 -26.32 -11.08 -23.00
C GLY A 347 -27.08 -10.71 -21.72
N SER A 348 -28.19 -9.97 -21.81
CA SER A 348 -28.97 -9.48 -20.66
C SER A 348 -29.55 -10.61 -19.79
N PRO A 349 -30.10 -11.71 -20.36
CA PRO A 349 -30.61 -12.83 -19.56
C PRO A 349 -29.55 -13.56 -18.73
N ARG A 350 -28.27 -13.53 -19.18
CA ARG A 350 -27.12 -14.16 -18.51
C ARG A 350 -27.34 -15.63 -18.09
N ARG A 351 -27.92 -16.43 -18.98
CA ARG A 351 -28.18 -17.86 -18.81
C ARG A 351 -26.92 -18.70 -18.97
N THR A 352 -25.91 -18.23 -19.70
CA THR A 352 -24.64 -18.93 -19.96
C THR A 352 -23.41 -18.02 -19.79
N ALA A 353 -22.21 -18.61 -19.61
CA ALA A 353 -20.95 -17.86 -19.55
C ALA A 353 -20.65 -17.07 -20.84
N LEU A 354 -21.15 -17.53 -21.99
CA LEU A 354 -21.03 -16.83 -23.28
C LEU A 354 -21.79 -15.49 -23.29
N GLU A 355 -22.85 -15.37 -22.48
CA GLU A 355 -23.68 -14.18 -22.39
C GLU A 355 -23.02 -13.06 -21.55
N TYR A 356 -22.14 -13.41 -20.60
CA TYR A 356 -21.30 -12.40 -19.93
C TYR A 356 -20.28 -11.80 -20.92
N ALA A 357 -19.61 -12.64 -21.71
CA ALA A 357 -18.71 -12.20 -22.76
C ALA A 357 -19.42 -11.39 -23.86
N ASP A 358 -20.71 -11.63 -24.10
CA ASP A 358 -21.52 -10.79 -24.99
C ASP A 358 -21.66 -9.36 -24.49
N LEU A 359 -21.89 -9.16 -23.19
CA LEU A 359 -21.98 -7.81 -22.61
C LEU A 359 -20.65 -7.06 -22.68
N GLU A 360 -19.52 -7.76 -22.52
CA GLU A 360 -18.19 -7.16 -22.72
C GLU A 360 -17.97 -6.74 -24.17
N ARG A 361 -18.32 -7.61 -25.12
CA ARG A 361 -18.29 -7.28 -26.56
C ARG A 361 -19.26 -6.14 -26.91
N ALA A 362 -20.41 -6.07 -26.25
CA ALA A 362 -21.39 -5.02 -26.46
C ALA A 362 -20.86 -3.66 -26.00
N LEU A 363 -20.22 -3.60 -24.82
CA LEU A 363 -19.58 -2.40 -24.29
C LEU A 363 -18.46 -1.94 -25.23
N GLU A 364 -17.60 -2.87 -25.68
CA GLU A 364 -16.53 -2.55 -26.62
C GLU A 364 -17.07 -2.02 -27.95
N ALA A 365 -18.08 -2.67 -28.53
CA ALA A 365 -18.71 -2.23 -29.78
C ALA A 365 -19.33 -0.84 -29.64
N ALA A 366 -20.03 -0.57 -28.53
CA ALA A 366 -20.64 0.74 -28.26
C ALA A 366 -19.59 1.86 -28.12
N LEU A 367 -18.51 1.61 -27.36
CA LEU A 367 -17.43 2.59 -27.19
C LEU A 367 -16.71 2.87 -28.51
N LYS A 368 -16.43 1.84 -29.32
CA LYS A 368 -15.82 2.03 -30.65
C LYS A 368 -16.75 2.75 -31.61
N ALA A 369 -18.05 2.45 -31.60
CA ALA A 369 -19.04 3.14 -32.43
C ALA A 369 -19.15 4.62 -32.01
N ARG A 370 -19.18 4.90 -30.70
CA ARG A 370 -19.14 6.26 -30.14
C ARG A 370 -17.92 7.02 -30.64
N ASP A 371 -16.73 6.45 -30.48
CA ASP A 371 -15.47 7.11 -30.85
C ASP A 371 -15.38 7.33 -32.36
N ALA A 372 -15.90 6.39 -33.17
CA ALA A 372 -16.00 6.54 -34.61
C ALA A 372 -16.97 7.67 -35.04
N ILE A 373 -18.09 7.85 -34.32
CA ILE A 373 -19.03 8.95 -34.57
C ILE A 373 -18.46 10.31 -34.13
N ARG A 374 -17.81 10.35 -32.97
CA ARG A 374 -17.16 11.56 -32.44
C ARG A 374 -16.03 12.07 -33.33
N LEU A 375 -15.34 11.20 -34.06
CA LEU A 375 -14.26 11.60 -34.98
C LEU A 375 -14.74 12.62 -36.03
N TRP A 376 -16.02 12.55 -36.42
CA TRP A 376 -16.65 13.46 -37.36
C TRP A 376 -17.75 14.32 -36.72
N ASP A 377 -17.71 14.54 -35.39
CA ASP A 377 -18.66 15.39 -34.65
C ASP A 377 -20.15 15.03 -34.87
N GLY A 378 -20.45 13.74 -35.09
CA GLY A 378 -21.81 13.23 -35.26
C GLY A 378 -22.58 12.99 -33.95
N PRO A 379 -23.89 12.67 -34.04
CA PRO A 379 -24.72 12.37 -32.88
C PRO A 379 -24.42 10.98 -32.29
N ALA A 380 -23.48 10.91 -31.34
CA ALA A 380 -23.05 9.65 -30.71
C ALA A 380 -23.93 9.20 -29.52
N SER A 381 -24.99 9.92 -29.20
CA SER A 381 -25.81 9.73 -27.98
C SER A 381 -26.34 8.30 -27.81
N ARG A 382 -26.78 7.64 -28.90
CA ARG A 382 -27.24 6.25 -28.85
C ARG A 382 -26.13 5.25 -28.51
N ALA A 383 -24.92 5.48 -29.03
CA ALA A 383 -23.76 4.64 -28.71
C ALA A 383 -23.34 4.83 -27.25
N VAL A 384 -23.43 6.05 -26.71
CA VAL A 384 -23.19 6.34 -25.29
C VAL A 384 -24.22 5.64 -24.40
N GLU A 385 -25.51 5.72 -24.73
CA GLU A 385 -26.58 5.03 -24.01
C GLU A 385 -26.32 3.52 -23.94
N LEU A 386 -26.03 2.88 -25.08
CA LEU A 386 -25.74 1.43 -25.13
C LEU A 386 -24.49 1.07 -24.32
N ALA A 387 -23.46 1.91 -24.32
CA ALA A 387 -22.27 1.71 -23.49
C ALA A 387 -22.60 1.82 -21.99
N ILE A 388 -23.46 2.76 -21.58
CA ILE A 388 -23.92 2.89 -20.19
C ILE A 388 -24.70 1.63 -19.77
N ILE A 389 -25.64 1.17 -20.61
CA ILE A 389 -26.45 -0.04 -20.33
C ILE A 389 -25.54 -1.26 -20.20
N ALA A 390 -24.62 -1.48 -21.14
CA ALA A 390 -23.69 -2.60 -21.09
C ALA A 390 -22.79 -2.54 -19.85
N ALA A 391 -22.25 -1.36 -19.52
CA ALA A 391 -21.45 -1.16 -18.31
C ALA A 391 -22.25 -1.45 -17.02
N ARG A 392 -23.50 -0.99 -16.94
CA ARG A 392 -24.40 -1.25 -15.80
C ARG A 392 -24.72 -2.73 -15.66
N LEU A 393 -25.04 -3.42 -16.76
CA LEU A 393 -25.28 -4.86 -16.73
C LEU A 393 -24.04 -5.64 -16.32
N LEU A 394 -22.83 -5.19 -16.69
CA LEU A 394 -21.55 -5.71 -16.24
C LEU A 394 -21.20 -5.38 -14.78
N GLY A 395 -22.01 -4.59 -14.07
CA GLY A 395 -21.71 -4.13 -12.70
C GLY A 395 -20.64 -3.04 -12.63
N ARG A 396 -20.25 -2.45 -13.78
CA ARG A 396 -19.25 -1.36 -13.87
C ARG A 396 -19.91 -0.01 -13.64
N THR A 397 -20.45 0.18 -12.44
CA THR A 397 -21.25 1.36 -12.09
C THR A 397 -20.45 2.65 -12.21
N ARG A 398 -19.14 2.64 -11.90
CA ARG A 398 -18.32 3.86 -12.01
C ARG A 398 -18.09 4.24 -13.47
N LEU A 399 -17.74 3.28 -14.32
CA LEU A 399 -17.64 3.53 -15.77
C LEU A 399 -18.96 4.03 -16.35
N ALA A 400 -20.08 3.38 -16.02
CA ALA A 400 -21.41 3.80 -16.46
C ALA A 400 -21.71 5.25 -16.04
N TRP A 401 -21.37 5.61 -14.79
CA TRP A 401 -21.50 6.97 -14.26
C TRP A 401 -20.61 7.98 -15.00
N THR A 402 -19.35 7.65 -15.25
CA THR A 402 -18.42 8.49 -16.01
C THR A 402 -18.90 8.70 -17.45
N LEU A 403 -19.49 7.68 -18.08
CA LEU A 403 -20.02 7.76 -19.44
C LEU A 403 -21.26 8.65 -19.56
N ALA A 404 -21.97 8.88 -18.46
CA ALA A 404 -23.20 9.69 -18.44
C ALA A 404 -22.97 11.19 -18.16
N ARG A 405 -21.79 11.58 -17.66
CA ARG A 405 -21.50 12.96 -17.22
C ARG A 405 -20.59 13.73 -18.16
N THR A 406 -20.69 15.05 -18.16
CA THR A 406 -19.80 15.95 -18.88
C THR A 406 -18.47 16.19 -18.14
N PRO A 407 -17.39 16.58 -18.84
CA PRO A 407 -16.14 17.02 -18.21
C PRO A 407 -16.37 18.19 -17.23
N PRO A 408 -15.63 18.28 -16.11
CA PRO A 408 -14.44 17.49 -15.76
C PRO A 408 -14.74 16.12 -15.14
N ASP A 409 -15.98 15.83 -14.75
CA ASP A 409 -16.33 14.65 -13.94
C ASP A 409 -16.71 13.41 -14.77
N GLY A 410 -16.85 13.56 -16.09
CA GLY A 410 -17.24 12.48 -17.00
C GLY A 410 -16.71 12.64 -18.42
N ALA A 411 -17.15 11.74 -19.30
CA ALA A 411 -16.67 11.59 -20.67
C ALA A 411 -17.71 11.92 -21.75
N ALA A 412 -18.97 12.20 -21.40
CA ALA A 412 -20.01 12.60 -22.34
C ALA A 412 -19.79 14.04 -22.83
N THR A 413 -20.10 14.32 -24.09
CA THR A 413 -20.23 15.70 -24.55
C THR A 413 -21.51 16.33 -23.99
N PRO A 414 -21.64 17.66 -23.93
CA PRO A 414 -22.87 18.31 -23.46
C PRO A 414 -24.14 17.81 -24.19
N GLY A 415 -24.09 17.70 -25.52
CA GLY A 415 -25.22 17.21 -26.31
C GLY A 415 -25.53 15.71 -26.10
N GLU A 416 -24.53 14.88 -25.80
CA GLU A 416 -24.77 13.47 -25.45
C GLU A 416 -25.43 13.34 -24.07
N ALA A 417 -24.94 14.09 -23.07
CA ALA A 417 -25.48 14.08 -21.71
C ALA A 417 -26.91 14.62 -21.64
N GLU A 418 -27.29 15.52 -22.56
CA GLU A 418 -28.65 16.03 -22.69
C GLU A 418 -29.59 15.08 -23.45
N SER A 419 -29.11 14.00 -24.05
CA SER A 419 -29.99 13.05 -24.72
C SER A 419 -30.89 12.30 -23.73
N GLU A 420 -32.13 12.03 -24.13
CA GLU A 420 -33.15 11.39 -23.28
C GLU A 420 -32.68 10.03 -22.71
N GLY A 421 -32.13 9.16 -23.57
CA GLY A 421 -31.65 7.84 -23.16
C GLY A 421 -30.51 7.89 -22.13
N VAL A 422 -29.54 8.80 -22.32
CA VAL A 422 -28.42 8.98 -21.38
C VAL A 422 -28.90 9.58 -20.05
N ARG A 423 -29.80 10.58 -20.08
CA ARG A 423 -30.38 11.16 -18.85
C ARG A 423 -31.19 10.15 -18.05
N ARG A 424 -31.98 9.30 -18.71
CA ARG A 424 -32.75 8.23 -18.08
C ARG A 424 -31.85 7.26 -17.32
N GLU A 425 -30.79 6.76 -17.95
CA GLU A 425 -29.85 5.86 -17.29
C GLU A 425 -29.07 6.58 -16.17
N ALA A 426 -28.68 7.85 -16.37
CA ALA A 426 -28.04 8.66 -15.34
C ALA A 426 -28.94 8.86 -14.10
N ALA A 427 -30.22 9.19 -14.29
CA ALA A 427 -31.17 9.37 -13.19
C ALA A 427 -31.37 8.07 -12.40
N THR A 428 -31.49 6.94 -13.12
CA THR A 428 -31.65 5.61 -12.51
C THR A 428 -30.41 5.22 -11.70
N MET A 429 -29.20 5.45 -12.23
CA MET A 429 -27.95 5.21 -11.51
C MET A 429 -27.81 6.09 -10.27
N ALA A 430 -28.17 7.38 -10.37
CA ALA A 430 -28.13 8.31 -9.24
C ALA A 430 -29.00 7.83 -8.08
N ALA A 431 -30.20 7.31 -8.39
CA ALA A 431 -31.09 6.70 -7.41
C ALA A 431 -30.47 5.42 -6.81
N GLN A 432 -29.82 4.59 -7.63
CA GLN A 432 -29.15 3.35 -7.18
C GLN A 432 -27.89 3.58 -6.34
N THR A 433 -27.26 4.75 -6.44
CA THR A 433 -26.10 5.13 -5.63
C THR A 433 -26.45 6.02 -4.45
N ASN A 434 -27.73 6.09 -4.07
CA ASN A 434 -28.24 6.89 -2.96
C ASN A 434 -27.94 8.40 -3.08
N MET A 435 -28.19 8.99 -4.26
CA MET A 435 -28.09 10.44 -4.53
C MET A 435 -29.47 11.01 -4.95
N PRO A 436 -30.44 11.10 -4.04
CA PRO A 436 -31.85 11.31 -4.39
C PRO A 436 -32.14 12.68 -5.03
N GLU A 437 -31.43 13.74 -4.65
CA GLU A 437 -31.61 15.09 -5.21
C GLU A 437 -31.17 15.13 -6.67
N LEU A 438 -30.00 14.57 -6.96
CA LEU A 438 -29.45 14.51 -8.30
C LEU A 438 -30.31 13.61 -9.21
N ALA A 439 -30.81 12.49 -8.68
CA ALA A 439 -31.70 11.60 -9.42
C ALA A 439 -32.99 12.31 -9.89
N ARG A 440 -33.60 13.13 -9.02
CA ARG A 440 -34.79 13.93 -9.35
C ARG A 440 -34.50 15.01 -10.38
N GLU A 441 -33.36 15.70 -10.24
CA GLU A 441 -32.93 16.72 -11.20
C GLU A 441 -32.78 16.13 -12.61
N LEU A 442 -32.09 14.98 -12.73
CA LEU A 442 -31.89 14.29 -14.00
C LEU A 442 -33.19 13.74 -14.58
N ALA A 443 -34.14 13.31 -13.75
CA ALA A 443 -35.44 12.80 -14.17
C ALA A 443 -36.47 13.89 -14.49
N ALA A 444 -36.21 15.18 -14.21
CA ALA A 444 -37.22 16.24 -14.30
C ALA A 444 -37.85 16.38 -15.70
N GLU A 445 -37.05 16.20 -16.75
CA GLU A 445 -37.48 16.27 -18.15
C GLU A 445 -37.71 14.89 -18.79
N ALA A 446 -37.52 13.80 -18.04
CA ALA A 446 -37.77 12.45 -18.52
C ALA A 446 -39.28 12.12 -18.60
N ASP A 447 -39.59 10.99 -19.24
CA ASP A 447 -40.94 10.44 -19.31
C ASP A 447 -41.49 10.04 -17.92
N LEU A 448 -42.80 9.84 -17.84
CA LEU A 448 -43.47 9.53 -16.57
C LEU A 448 -43.02 8.19 -15.98
N ALA A 449 -42.71 7.20 -16.83
CA ALA A 449 -42.23 5.90 -16.36
C ALA A 449 -40.89 6.03 -15.62
N THR A 450 -39.93 6.77 -16.19
CA THR A 450 -38.62 7.02 -15.56
C THR A 450 -38.76 7.80 -14.25
N LYS A 451 -39.65 8.80 -14.19
CA LYS A 451 -39.87 9.58 -12.95
C LYS A 451 -40.38 8.69 -11.81
N TYR A 452 -41.36 7.84 -12.08
CA TYR A 452 -41.87 6.90 -11.08
C TYR A 452 -40.85 5.82 -10.71
N GLU A 453 -40.05 5.34 -11.66
CA GLU A 453 -38.95 4.41 -11.38
C GLU A 453 -37.93 5.00 -10.40
N VAL A 454 -37.50 6.23 -10.64
CA VAL A 454 -36.52 6.93 -9.78
C VAL A 454 -37.07 7.11 -8.35
N GLU A 455 -38.31 7.55 -8.19
CA GLU A 455 -38.91 7.66 -6.85
C GLU A 455 -39.13 6.29 -6.18
N GLY A 456 -39.37 5.23 -6.97
CA GLY A 456 -39.42 3.85 -6.48
C GLY A 456 -38.09 3.38 -5.91
N LEU A 457 -36.98 3.65 -6.60
CA LEU A 457 -35.62 3.33 -6.16
C LEU A 457 -35.17 4.15 -4.95
N ILE A 458 -35.48 5.45 -4.91
CA ILE A 458 -35.19 6.31 -3.74
C ILE A 458 -35.92 5.79 -2.49
N ALA A 459 -37.20 5.41 -2.64
CA ALA A 459 -37.98 4.83 -1.55
C ALA A 459 -37.42 3.47 -1.09
N LEU A 460 -36.90 2.66 -2.01
CA LEU A 460 -36.25 1.37 -1.70
C LEU A 460 -35.01 1.57 -0.82
N PHE A 461 -34.13 2.53 -1.16
CA PHE A 461 -32.94 2.86 -0.34
C PHE A 461 -33.30 3.47 1.02
N SER A 462 -34.45 4.14 1.11
CA SER A 462 -34.97 4.70 2.36
C SER A 462 -35.74 3.68 3.21
N GLU A 463 -35.74 2.40 2.81
CA GLU A 463 -36.46 1.29 3.44
C GLU A 463 -38.00 1.48 3.51
N ASP A 464 -38.56 2.37 2.69
CA ASP A 464 -40.00 2.62 2.60
C ASP A 464 -40.62 1.71 1.52
N LYS A 465 -40.83 0.44 1.87
CA LYS A 465 -41.31 -0.61 0.96
C LYS A 465 -42.67 -0.27 0.33
N ASP A 466 -43.56 0.39 1.07
CA ASP A 466 -44.90 0.74 0.59
C ASP A 466 -44.85 1.81 -0.50
N LYS A 467 -44.09 2.90 -0.27
CA LYS A 467 -43.91 3.93 -1.31
C LYS A 467 -43.16 3.40 -2.52
N SER A 468 -42.17 2.53 -2.29
CA SER A 468 -41.40 1.90 -3.37
C SER A 468 -42.31 1.09 -4.30
N LEU A 469 -43.17 0.24 -3.73
CA LEU A 469 -44.15 -0.55 -4.48
C LEU A 469 -45.13 0.33 -5.28
N VAL A 470 -45.72 1.36 -4.65
CA VAL A 470 -46.69 2.26 -5.31
C VAL A 470 -46.07 2.97 -6.52
N ASN A 471 -44.83 3.44 -6.37
CA ASN A 471 -44.11 4.09 -7.45
C ASN A 471 -43.76 3.11 -8.58
N PHE A 472 -43.26 1.90 -8.28
CA PHE A 472 -43.00 0.91 -9.33
C PHE A 472 -44.27 0.44 -10.06
N GLN A 473 -45.40 0.30 -9.37
CA GLN A 473 -46.69 0.01 -10.03
C GLN A 473 -47.14 1.15 -10.95
N SER A 474 -46.90 2.40 -10.55
CA SER A 474 -47.19 3.58 -11.37
C SER A 474 -46.27 3.64 -12.60
N ALA A 475 -44.99 3.29 -12.43
CA ALA A 475 -44.04 3.16 -13.54
C ALA A 475 -44.46 2.08 -14.55
N VAL A 476 -44.89 0.91 -14.06
CA VAL A 476 -45.45 -0.17 -14.89
C VAL A 476 -46.69 0.31 -15.66
N GLY A 477 -47.56 1.12 -15.04
CA GLY A 477 -48.72 1.71 -15.71
C GLY A 477 -48.36 2.65 -16.86
N CYS A 478 -47.18 3.26 -16.83
CA CYS A 478 -46.67 4.18 -17.85
C CYS A 478 -45.67 3.54 -18.82
N ALA A 479 -45.32 2.25 -18.67
CA ALA A 479 -44.36 1.58 -19.54
C ALA A 479 -44.86 1.53 -20.99
N SER A 480 -44.01 2.02 -21.90
CA SER A 480 -44.29 2.18 -23.34
C SER A 480 -43.73 1.03 -24.19
N THR A 481 -42.68 0.35 -23.70
CA THR A 481 -41.99 -0.75 -24.40
C THR A 481 -42.13 -2.06 -23.62
N GLU A 482 -42.06 -3.20 -24.31
CA GLU A 482 -42.07 -4.52 -23.67
C GLU A 482 -40.89 -4.71 -22.72
N GLU A 483 -39.72 -4.18 -23.06
CA GLU A 483 -38.50 -4.28 -22.26
C GLU A 483 -38.61 -3.48 -20.96
N ASP A 484 -39.17 -2.28 -21.00
CA ASP A 484 -39.46 -1.49 -19.81
C ASP A 484 -40.52 -2.17 -18.93
N LEU A 485 -41.55 -2.76 -19.54
CA LEU A 485 -42.58 -3.50 -18.81
C LEU A 485 -41.98 -4.71 -18.08
N GLU A 486 -41.14 -5.52 -18.74
CA GLU A 486 -40.46 -6.67 -18.14
C GLU A 486 -39.58 -6.25 -16.95
N ARG A 487 -38.72 -5.25 -17.16
CA ARG A 487 -37.77 -4.74 -16.17
C ARG A 487 -38.48 -4.15 -14.94
N LEU A 488 -39.52 -3.34 -15.14
CA LEU A 488 -40.29 -2.72 -14.05
C LEU A 488 -41.19 -3.74 -13.35
N ALA A 489 -41.77 -4.70 -14.08
CA ALA A 489 -42.57 -5.77 -13.48
C ALA A 489 -41.73 -6.69 -12.59
N LEU A 490 -40.45 -6.92 -12.92
CA LEU A 490 -39.53 -7.63 -12.04
C LEU A 490 -39.31 -6.88 -10.70
N GLN A 491 -39.20 -5.55 -10.72
CA GLN A 491 -39.10 -4.77 -9.47
C GLN A 491 -40.35 -4.94 -8.61
N VAL A 492 -41.55 -4.87 -9.22
CA VAL A 492 -42.83 -5.13 -8.52
C VAL A 492 -42.88 -6.57 -7.97
N ALA A 493 -42.38 -7.55 -8.70
CA ALA A 493 -42.31 -8.94 -8.26
C ALA A 493 -41.37 -9.14 -7.07
N LEU A 494 -40.25 -8.42 -6.99
CA LEU A 494 -39.35 -8.49 -5.83
C LEU A 494 -40.03 -7.99 -4.53
N HIS A 495 -41.03 -7.13 -4.63
CA HIS A 495 -41.91 -6.73 -3.51
C HIS A 495 -43.01 -7.76 -3.19
N GLY A 496 -43.06 -8.89 -3.90
CA GLY A 496 -44.04 -9.95 -3.67
C GLY A 496 -45.39 -9.74 -4.35
N VAL A 497 -45.48 -8.86 -5.36
CA VAL A 497 -46.73 -8.51 -6.04
C VAL A 497 -46.67 -8.86 -7.53
N ARG A 498 -47.75 -9.42 -8.07
CA ARG A 498 -47.87 -9.68 -9.52
C ARG A 498 -48.35 -8.43 -10.26
N SER A 499 -47.71 -8.13 -11.38
CA SER A 499 -48.17 -7.06 -12.27
C SER A 499 -49.29 -7.54 -13.21
N PRO A 500 -50.44 -6.84 -13.27
CA PRO A 500 -51.54 -7.23 -14.15
C PRO A 500 -51.24 -7.02 -15.64
N ARG A 501 -50.30 -6.13 -15.97
CA ARG A 501 -49.90 -5.83 -17.35
C ARG A 501 -48.96 -6.89 -17.95
N LEU A 502 -48.47 -7.87 -17.17
CA LEU A 502 -47.64 -8.96 -17.71
C LEU A 502 -48.36 -9.80 -18.78
N VAL A 503 -49.69 -9.80 -18.80
CA VAL A 503 -50.51 -10.45 -19.83
C VAL A 503 -50.34 -9.80 -21.22
N GLU A 504 -49.88 -8.55 -21.26
CA GLU A 504 -49.62 -7.81 -22.51
C GLU A 504 -48.37 -8.32 -23.24
N LEU A 505 -47.47 -9.04 -22.57
CA LEU A 505 -46.29 -9.62 -23.20
C LEU A 505 -46.66 -10.79 -24.13
N HIS A 506 -46.18 -10.77 -25.37
CA HIS A 506 -46.50 -11.76 -26.40
C HIS A 506 -46.13 -13.21 -26.01
N ALA A 507 -46.79 -14.19 -26.66
CA ALA A 507 -46.60 -15.63 -26.42
C ALA A 507 -45.14 -16.12 -26.56
N ALA A 508 -44.30 -15.39 -27.29
CA ALA A 508 -42.87 -15.68 -27.44
C ALA A 508 -42.04 -15.47 -26.15
N ARG A 509 -42.53 -14.70 -25.16
CA ARG A 509 -41.84 -14.41 -23.89
C ARG A 509 -42.47 -15.12 -22.68
N ARG A 510 -43.22 -16.20 -22.90
CA ARG A 510 -43.96 -16.92 -21.85
C ARG A 510 -43.07 -17.36 -20.68
N ASP A 511 -41.86 -17.85 -20.96
CA ASP A 511 -40.93 -18.33 -19.93
C ASP A 511 -40.54 -17.23 -18.93
N THR A 512 -40.35 -16.01 -19.43
CA THR A 512 -40.01 -14.82 -18.63
C THR A 512 -41.18 -14.41 -17.73
N VAL A 513 -42.40 -14.42 -18.27
CA VAL A 513 -43.61 -14.11 -17.49
C VAL A 513 -43.78 -15.11 -16.35
N GLU A 514 -43.67 -16.41 -16.64
CA GLU A 514 -43.76 -17.47 -15.63
C GLU A 514 -42.67 -17.34 -14.55
N GLU A 515 -41.48 -16.85 -14.91
CA GLU A 515 -40.41 -16.58 -13.95
C GLU A 515 -40.68 -15.37 -13.05
N ILE A 516 -41.15 -14.25 -13.60
CA ILE A 516 -41.49 -13.05 -12.83
C ILE A 516 -42.65 -13.34 -11.87
N GLU A 517 -43.67 -14.08 -12.32
CA GLU A 517 -44.77 -14.50 -11.44
C GLU A 517 -44.30 -15.45 -10.32
N LEU A 518 -43.38 -16.37 -10.62
CA LEU A 518 -42.78 -17.26 -9.62
C LEU A 518 -42.02 -16.45 -8.55
N ILE A 519 -41.26 -15.44 -8.95
CA ILE A 519 -40.54 -14.54 -8.03
C ILE A 519 -41.54 -13.78 -7.16
N ALA A 520 -42.61 -13.21 -7.76
CA ALA A 520 -43.66 -12.52 -7.03
C ALA A 520 -44.30 -13.40 -5.96
N ASP A 521 -44.65 -14.64 -6.30
CA ASP A 521 -45.24 -15.57 -5.34
C ASP A 521 -44.28 -15.96 -4.22
N ALA A 522 -42.99 -16.17 -4.54
CA ALA A 522 -41.98 -16.54 -3.56
C ALA A 522 -41.69 -15.41 -2.57
N CYS A 523 -41.54 -14.17 -3.07
CA CYS A 523 -41.41 -12.97 -2.24
C CYS A 523 -42.70 -12.66 -1.46
N GLY A 524 -43.88 -12.97 -2.02
CA GLY A 524 -45.18 -12.88 -1.35
C GLY A 524 -45.42 -13.93 -0.27
N GLY A 525 -44.47 -14.84 -0.03
CA GLY A 525 -44.49 -15.80 1.08
C GLY A 525 -44.97 -17.22 0.72
N SER A 526 -45.18 -17.56 -0.55
CA SER A 526 -45.59 -18.91 -0.95
C SER A 526 -44.45 -19.93 -0.79
N ALA A 527 -44.63 -20.89 0.11
CA ALA A 527 -43.66 -21.96 0.34
C ALA A 527 -43.47 -22.88 -0.88
N ALA A 528 -44.54 -23.12 -1.66
CA ALA A 528 -44.47 -23.91 -2.90
C ALA A 528 -43.67 -23.17 -3.98
N ALA A 529 -43.92 -21.87 -4.17
CA ALA A 529 -43.17 -21.04 -5.11
C ALA A 529 -41.69 -20.95 -4.69
N LEU A 530 -41.39 -20.81 -3.40
CA LEU A 530 -40.02 -20.80 -2.90
C LEU A 530 -39.28 -22.12 -3.20
N SER A 531 -39.94 -23.27 -3.08
CA SER A 531 -39.36 -24.56 -3.43
C SER A 531 -39.06 -24.68 -4.93
N ILE A 532 -39.95 -24.16 -5.77
CA ILE A 532 -39.74 -24.11 -7.23
C ILE A 532 -38.62 -23.13 -7.57
N LEU A 533 -38.56 -21.96 -6.91
CA LEU A 533 -37.54 -20.94 -7.09
C LEU A 533 -36.14 -21.48 -6.74
N ARG A 534 -35.99 -22.28 -5.67
CA ARG A 534 -34.74 -23.00 -5.33
C ARG A 534 -34.27 -23.96 -6.41
N THR A 535 -35.20 -24.51 -7.19
CA THR A 535 -34.86 -25.40 -8.30
C THR A 535 -34.50 -24.59 -9.53
N ARG A 536 -35.31 -23.57 -9.87
CA ARG A 536 -35.05 -22.65 -11.00
C ARG A 536 -33.81 -21.80 -10.81
N SER A 537 -33.40 -21.50 -9.58
CA SER A 537 -32.18 -20.74 -9.29
C SER A 537 -30.90 -21.45 -9.72
N ARG A 538 -30.96 -22.70 -10.20
CA ARG A 538 -29.82 -23.41 -10.81
C ARG A 538 -29.72 -23.20 -12.32
N SER A 539 -30.83 -22.83 -12.95
CA SER A 539 -30.95 -22.66 -14.40
C SER A 539 -31.26 -21.22 -14.81
N SER A 540 -31.51 -20.33 -13.85
CA SER A 540 -31.80 -18.92 -14.07
C SER A 540 -31.07 -18.03 -13.07
N ARG A 541 -30.29 -17.10 -13.61
CA ARG A 541 -29.56 -16.09 -12.84
C ARG A 541 -30.49 -15.12 -12.12
N VAL A 542 -31.59 -14.72 -12.76
CA VAL A 542 -32.57 -13.80 -12.17
C VAL A 542 -33.25 -14.47 -10.96
N ALA A 543 -33.63 -15.74 -11.10
CA ALA A 543 -34.15 -16.54 -9.99
C ALA A 543 -33.12 -16.72 -8.86
N ALA A 544 -31.84 -16.93 -9.19
CA ALA A 544 -30.76 -17.01 -8.19
C ALA A 544 -30.60 -15.70 -7.41
N ARG A 545 -30.56 -14.55 -8.11
CA ARG A 545 -30.46 -13.22 -7.47
C ARG A 545 -31.66 -12.93 -6.58
N ALA A 546 -32.87 -13.22 -7.04
CA ALA A 546 -34.09 -13.05 -6.26
C ALA A 546 -34.09 -13.92 -4.99
N LEU A 547 -33.67 -15.18 -5.12
CA LEU A 547 -33.57 -16.10 -3.98
C LEU A 547 -32.48 -15.67 -2.98
N ILE A 548 -31.31 -15.22 -3.45
CA ILE A 548 -30.26 -14.66 -2.58
C ILE A 548 -30.83 -13.47 -1.79
N GLY A 549 -31.49 -12.53 -2.46
CA GLY A 549 -32.13 -11.38 -1.79
C GLY A 549 -33.13 -11.81 -0.72
N LEU A 550 -34.00 -12.78 -1.04
CA LEU A 550 -34.98 -13.32 -0.09
C LEU A 550 -34.33 -14.03 1.11
N LEU A 551 -33.19 -14.70 0.92
CA LEU A 551 -32.44 -15.34 2.00
C LEU A 551 -31.79 -14.29 2.92
N ILE A 552 -31.26 -13.21 2.37
CA ILE A 552 -30.74 -12.07 3.14
C ILE A 552 -31.86 -11.44 3.98
N GLU A 553 -33.03 -11.18 3.39
CA GLU A 553 -34.19 -10.62 4.12
C GLU A 553 -34.68 -11.52 5.25
N ARG A 554 -34.40 -12.83 5.17
CA ARG A 554 -34.73 -13.84 6.20
C ARG A 554 -33.58 -14.11 7.17
N GLU A 555 -32.50 -13.32 7.10
CA GLU A 555 -31.29 -13.46 7.93
C GLU A 555 -30.56 -14.82 7.75
N ASP A 556 -30.79 -15.53 6.64
CA ASP A 556 -30.05 -16.76 6.28
C ASP A 556 -28.81 -16.42 5.44
N THR A 557 -27.86 -15.72 6.05
CA THR A 557 -26.63 -15.24 5.40
C THR A 557 -25.78 -16.40 4.85
N ARG A 558 -25.72 -17.53 5.56
CA ARG A 558 -24.96 -18.71 5.12
C ARG A 558 -25.61 -19.38 3.90
N GLY A 559 -26.94 -19.52 3.90
CA GLY A 559 -27.67 -20.03 2.74
C GLY A 559 -27.52 -19.11 1.52
N ALA A 560 -27.55 -17.80 1.73
CA ALA A 560 -27.32 -16.80 0.69
C ALA A 560 -25.89 -16.90 0.11
N ALA A 561 -24.87 -17.02 0.96
CA ALA A 561 -23.47 -17.16 0.54
C ALA A 561 -23.23 -18.42 -0.30
N LEU A 562 -23.76 -19.57 0.15
CA LEU A 562 -23.63 -20.84 -0.59
C LEU A 562 -24.29 -20.77 -1.97
N LEU A 563 -25.46 -20.14 -2.05
CA LEU A 563 -26.17 -19.97 -3.31
C LEU A 563 -25.42 -18.99 -4.24
N ALA A 564 -24.83 -17.93 -3.69
CA ALA A 564 -23.99 -16.99 -4.44
C ALA A 564 -22.72 -17.68 -4.96
N GLU A 565 -22.02 -18.48 -4.17
CA GLU A 565 -20.85 -19.27 -4.61
C GLU A 565 -21.21 -20.25 -5.74
N GLN A 566 -22.33 -20.98 -5.59
CA GLN A 566 -22.83 -21.85 -6.67
C GLN A 566 -23.20 -21.06 -7.92
N ALA A 567 -23.72 -19.85 -7.76
CA ALA A 567 -24.06 -18.97 -8.85
C ALA A 567 -22.82 -18.45 -9.59
N GLY A 568 -21.81 -18.00 -8.87
CA GLY A 568 -20.52 -17.58 -9.44
C GLY A 568 -19.91 -18.69 -10.28
N ALA A 569 -19.86 -19.92 -9.76
CA ALA A 569 -19.36 -21.09 -10.49
C ALA A 569 -20.20 -21.45 -11.73
N ASN A 570 -21.54 -21.46 -11.62
CA ASN A 570 -22.40 -21.86 -12.74
C ASN A 570 -22.39 -20.86 -13.90
N TRP A 571 -22.32 -19.56 -13.60
CA TRP A 571 -22.40 -18.49 -14.60
C TRP A 571 -21.07 -17.82 -14.92
N SER A 572 -19.99 -18.18 -14.23
CA SER A 572 -18.68 -17.49 -14.31
C SER A 572 -18.85 -15.98 -14.11
N ASP A 573 -19.62 -15.59 -13.07
CA ASP A 573 -19.94 -14.19 -12.78
C ASP A 573 -19.21 -13.74 -11.50
N PRO A 574 -18.14 -12.93 -11.62
CA PRO A 574 -17.30 -12.56 -10.48
C PRO A 574 -18.04 -11.73 -9.42
N GLU A 575 -19.19 -11.14 -9.76
CA GLU A 575 -20.02 -10.40 -8.80
C GLU A 575 -20.69 -11.33 -7.78
N PHE A 576 -21.06 -12.55 -8.17
CA PHE A 576 -21.63 -13.51 -7.21
C PHE A 576 -20.56 -14.11 -6.31
N ASP A 577 -19.38 -14.40 -6.85
CA ASP A 577 -18.25 -14.90 -6.06
C ASP A 577 -17.80 -13.83 -5.04
N LEU A 578 -17.75 -12.56 -5.44
CA LEU A 578 -17.48 -11.47 -4.50
C LEU A 578 -18.58 -11.33 -3.44
N LEU A 579 -19.86 -11.39 -3.83
CA LEU A 579 -20.98 -11.34 -2.89
C LEU A 579 -20.89 -12.49 -1.87
N ALA A 580 -20.59 -13.70 -2.33
CA ALA A 580 -20.35 -14.85 -1.47
C ALA A 580 -19.16 -14.61 -0.53
N ALA A 581 -18.07 -14.05 -1.04
CA ALA A 581 -16.87 -13.74 -0.27
C ALA A 581 -17.16 -12.75 0.88
N GLU A 582 -17.90 -11.68 0.60
CA GLU A 582 -18.31 -10.67 1.59
C GLU A 582 -19.27 -11.27 2.63
N MET A 583 -20.23 -12.11 2.22
CA MET A 583 -21.13 -12.80 3.16
C MET A 583 -20.39 -13.79 4.05
N TYR A 584 -19.49 -14.61 3.49
CA TYR A 584 -18.67 -15.55 4.27
C TYR A 584 -17.76 -14.82 5.27
N LEU A 585 -17.20 -13.68 4.88
CA LEU A 585 -16.43 -12.82 5.78
C LEU A 585 -17.30 -12.32 6.95
N GLY A 586 -18.54 -11.90 6.67
CA GLY A 586 -19.48 -11.42 7.70
C GLY A 586 -19.95 -12.49 8.70
N ILE A 587 -19.78 -13.79 8.39
CA ILE A 587 -20.09 -14.92 9.29
C ILE A 587 -18.83 -15.65 9.79
N ASP A 588 -17.65 -15.02 9.69
CA ASP A 588 -16.35 -15.53 10.12
C ASP A 588 -15.88 -16.84 9.44
N GLU A 589 -16.41 -17.17 8.26
CA GLU A 589 -15.97 -18.32 7.43
C GLU A 589 -14.84 -17.94 6.47
N PHE A 590 -13.70 -17.57 7.05
CA PHE A 590 -12.57 -16.94 6.34
C PHE A 590 -11.99 -17.74 5.17
N ASP A 591 -11.89 -19.08 5.26
CA ASP A 591 -11.35 -19.91 4.18
C ASP A 591 -12.26 -19.89 2.93
N SER A 592 -13.59 -19.89 3.15
CA SER A 592 -14.57 -19.76 2.07
C SER A 592 -14.56 -18.34 1.49
N ALA A 593 -14.42 -17.32 2.34
CA ALA A 593 -14.31 -15.94 1.89
C ALA A 593 -13.10 -15.72 0.97
N ILE A 594 -11.92 -16.23 1.36
CA ILE A 594 -10.70 -16.14 0.56
C ILE A 594 -10.85 -16.90 -0.77
N ARG A 595 -11.37 -18.13 -0.74
CA ARG A 595 -11.59 -18.94 -1.95
C ARG A 595 -12.51 -18.24 -2.95
N CYS A 596 -13.63 -17.70 -2.51
CA CYS A 596 -14.57 -16.99 -3.39
C CYS A 596 -13.96 -15.69 -3.94
N ALA A 597 -13.21 -14.94 -3.12
CA ALA A 597 -12.51 -13.75 -3.59
C ALA A 597 -11.42 -14.06 -4.63
N ASP A 598 -10.68 -15.16 -4.47
CA ASP A 598 -9.70 -15.63 -5.45
C ASP A 598 -10.37 -16.07 -6.75
N GLU A 599 -11.50 -16.77 -6.67
CA GLU A 599 -12.27 -17.18 -7.84
C GLU A 599 -12.82 -15.96 -8.60
N ALA A 600 -13.36 -14.97 -7.87
CA ALA A 600 -13.81 -13.71 -8.45
C ALA A 600 -12.68 -13.01 -9.22
N LEU A 601 -11.48 -12.90 -8.62
CA LEU A 601 -10.30 -12.30 -9.26
C LEU A 601 -9.79 -13.11 -10.46
N ARG A 602 -9.95 -14.44 -10.44
CA ARG A 602 -9.52 -15.34 -11.52
C ARG A 602 -10.44 -15.28 -12.73
N VAL A 603 -11.75 -15.17 -12.50
CA VAL A 603 -12.78 -15.09 -13.54
C VAL A 603 -12.88 -13.67 -14.10
N ALA A 604 -12.65 -12.66 -13.26
CA ALA A 604 -12.64 -11.26 -13.66
C ALA A 604 -11.50 -10.92 -14.63
N ASN A 605 -11.72 -9.92 -15.49
CA ASN A 605 -10.67 -9.31 -16.30
C ASN A 605 -9.88 -8.25 -15.51
N SER A 606 -8.75 -7.82 -16.07
CA SER A 606 -7.86 -6.82 -15.43
C SER A 606 -8.50 -5.43 -15.25
N SER A 607 -9.68 -5.19 -15.83
CA SER A 607 -10.43 -3.94 -15.71
C SER A 607 -11.64 -4.05 -14.77
N TRP A 608 -11.76 -5.14 -14.01
CA TRP A 608 -12.84 -5.32 -13.04
C TRP A 608 -12.72 -4.34 -11.87
N GLU A 609 -13.70 -3.44 -11.76
CA GLU A 609 -13.71 -2.34 -10.79
C GLU A 609 -13.74 -2.83 -9.33
N ASN A 610 -14.30 -4.02 -9.08
CA ASN A 610 -14.45 -4.58 -7.75
C ASN A 610 -13.25 -5.43 -7.30
N ALA A 611 -12.16 -5.48 -8.08
CA ALA A 611 -10.95 -6.21 -7.69
C ALA A 611 -10.40 -5.74 -6.33
N LEU A 612 -10.45 -4.44 -6.05
CA LEU A 612 -10.03 -3.89 -4.75
C LEU A 612 -10.89 -4.42 -3.59
N ARG A 613 -12.21 -4.58 -3.79
CA ARG A 613 -13.10 -5.15 -2.77
C ARG A 613 -12.76 -6.62 -2.51
N ALA A 614 -12.50 -7.41 -3.55
CA ALA A 614 -12.05 -8.79 -3.40
C ALA A 614 -10.71 -8.87 -2.64
N HIS A 615 -9.74 -8.02 -2.97
CA HIS A 615 -8.49 -7.93 -2.22
C HIS A 615 -8.70 -7.52 -0.75
N ASN A 616 -9.60 -6.58 -0.48
CA ASN A 616 -9.94 -6.17 0.89
C ASN A 616 -10.54 -7.32 1.70
N VAL A 617 -11.42 -8.16 1.12
CA VAL A 617 -11.95 -9.35 1.79
C VAL A 617 -10.81 -10.28 2.21
N LYS A 618 -9.86 -10.55 1.30
CA LYS A 618 -8.69 -11.40 1.60
C LYS A 618 -7.80 -10.78 2.68
N ILE A 619 -7.52 -9.47 2.61
CA ILE A 619 -6.72 -8.76 3.61
C ILE A 619 -7.37 -8.86 4.99
N GLN A 620 -8.68 -8.61 5.10
CA GLN A 620 -9.40 -8.69 6.36
C GLN A 620 -9.39 -10.11 6.92
N ALA A 621 -9.70 -11.12 6.09
CA ALA A 621 -9.69 -12.52 6.49
C ALA A 621 -8.31 -12.97 7.02
N HIS A 622 -7.22 -12.59 6.34
CA HIS A 622 -5.86 -12.92 6.81
C HIS A 622 -5.46 -12.13 8.07
N THR A 623 -5.82 -10.85 8.15
CA THR A 623 -5.51 -9.99 9.31
C THR A 623 -6.20 -10.50 10.57
N ILE A 624 -7.50 -10.86 10.50
CA ILE A 624 -8.25 -11.43 11.64
C ILE A 624 -7.64 -12.77 12.10
N ARG A 625 -7.10 -13.55 11.16
CA ARG A 625 -6.41 -14.81 11.43
C ARG A 625 -4.94 -14.65 11.84
N TRP A 626 -4.45 -13.43 12.02
CA TRP A 626 -3.06 -13.12 12.36
C TRP A 626 -2.04 -13.65 11.32
N GLN A 627 -2.48 -13.82 10.07
CA GLN A 627 -1.67 -14.26 8.93
C GLN A 627 -1.12 -13.05 8.18
N TRP A 628 -0.12 -12.40 8.77
CA TRP A 628 0.40 -11.12 8.31
C TRP A 628 1.14 -11.18 6.96
N ALA A 629 1.91 -12.24 6.70
CA ALA A 629 2.66 -12.37 5.46
C ALA A 629 1.77 -12.49 4.20
N PRO A 630 0.71 -13.34 4.19
CA PRO A 630 -0.27 -13.34 3.11
C PRO A 630 -0.97 -11.98 2.92
N ALA A 631 -1.37 -11.32 4.01
CA ALA A 631 -2.00 -10.00 3.95
C ALA A 631 -1.05 -8.94 3.36
N ALA A 632 0.22 -8.94 3.75
CA ALA A 632 1.26 -8.07 3.21
C ALA A 632 1.44 -8.28 1.70
N LYS A 633 1.44 -9.54 1.23
CA LYS A 633 1.55 -9.86 -0.20
C LYS A 633 0.38 -9.27 -0.99
N ILE A 634 -0.84 -9.44 -0.50
CA ILE A 634 -2.03 -8.89 -1.16
C ILE A 634 -2.00 -7.35 -1.17
N ALA A 635 -1.56 -6.72 -0.08
CA ALA A 635 -1.39 -5.28 -0.03
C ALA A 635 -0.35 -4.78 -1.04
N MET A 636 0.75 -5.53 -1.25
CA MET A 636 1.73 -5.23 -2.29
C MET A 636 1.14 -5.40 -3.70
N ASP A 637 0.32 -6.43 -3.95
CA ASP A 637 -0.36 -6.62 -5.24
C ASP A 637 -1.30 -5.43 -5.54
N VAL A 638 -2.01 -4.92 -4.54
CA VAL A 638 -2.85 -3.71 -4.66
C VAL A 638 -1.99 -2.48 -4.95
N LEU A 639 -0.87 -2.29 -4.24
CA LEU A 639 0.03 -1.15 -4.48
C LEU A 639 0.75 -1.21 -5.83
N ALA A 640 0.98 -2.40 -6.37
CA ALA A 640 1.53 -2.58 -7.71
C ALA A 640 0.54 -2.11 -8.80
N ALA A 641 -0.76 -2.32 -8.58
CA ALA A 641 -1.82 -1.85 -9.46
C ALA A 641 -2.17 -0.36 -9.25
N ASP A 642 -2.20 0.09 -8.00
CA ASP A 642 -2.50 1.46 -7.59
C ASP A 642 -1.51 1.95 -6.49
N PRO A 643 -0.37 2.55 -6.89
CA PRO A 643 0.62 3.06 -5.95
C PRO A 643 0.11 4.18 -5.03
N GLY A 644 -1.02 4.82 -5.37
CA GLY A 644 -1.62 5.90 -4.59
C GLY A 644 -2.57 5.40 -3.49
N ASN A 645 -2.79 4.09 -3.38
CA ASN A 645 -3.77 3.53 -2.46
C ASN A 645 -3.30 3.62 -0.99
N THR A 646 -3.79 4.64 -0.29
CA THR A 646 -3.43 4.92 1.11
C THR A 646 -3.83 3.81 2.08
N SER A 647 -4.92 3.08 1.79
CA SER A 647 -5.35 1.94 2.62
C SER A 647 -4.38 0.78 2.51
N ALA A 648 -3.93 0.46 1.29
CA ALA A 648 -2.98 -0.62 1.06
C ALA A 648 -1.60 -0.30 1.67
N VAL A 649 -1.16 0.97 1.62
CA VAL A 649 0.04 1.41 2.34
C VAL A 649 -0.08 1.13 3.84
N TRP A 650 -1.16 1.56 4.48
CA TRP A 650 -1.36 1.34 5.91
C TRP A 650 -1.47 -0.14 6.30
N VAL A 651 -2.15 -0.95 5.48
CA VAL A 651 -2.21 -2.41 5.69
C VAL A 651 -0.81 -3.02 5.60
N LEU A 652 0.01 -2.60 4.62
CA LEU A 652 1.36 -3.11 4.48
C LEU A 652 2.26 -2.69 5.65
N VAL A 653 2.18 -1.43 6.08
CA VAL A 653 2.87 -0.91 7.27
C VAL A 653 2.48 -1.70 8.52
N LEU A 654 1.18 -1.94 8.71
CA LEU A 654 0.65 -2.76 9.80
C LEU A 654 1.23 -4.17 9.76
N CYS A 655 1.14 -4.86 8.62
CA CYS A 655 1.63 -6.23 8.49
C CYS A 655 3.14 -6.30 8.76
N GLN A 656 3.93 -5.36 8.22
CA GLN A 656 5.38 -5.29 8.45
C GLN A 656 5.71 -5.02 9.92
N HIS A 657 4.96 -4.13 10.58
CA HIS A 657 5.11 -3.89 12.02
C HIS A 657 4.83 -5.16 12.84
N GLN A 658 3.73 -5.85 12.57
CA GLN A 658 3.34 -7.09 13.27
C GLN A 658 4.28 -8.27 12.98
N MET A 659 4.93 -8.29 11.81
CA MET A 659 5.96 -9.28 11.47
C MET A 659 7.32 -8.98 12.12
N GLY A 660 7.46 -7.91 12.89
CA GLY A 660 8.74 -7.52 13.50
C GLY A 660 9.72 -6.91 12.50
N GLN A 661 9.21 -6.27 11.43
CA GLN A 661 10.00 -5.59 10.40
C GLN A 661 9.82 -4.06 10.48
N PRO A 662 10.15 -3.40 11.61
CA PRO A 662 9.86 -1.98 11.82
C PRO A 662 10.60 -1.07 10.83
N GLU A 663 11.80 -1.45 10.36
CA GLU A 663 12.57 -0.70 9.37
C GLU A 663 11.87 -0.70 8.01
N GLN A 664 11.33 -1.84 7.59
CA GLN A 664 10.57 -1.94 6.36
C GLN A 664 9.25 -1.19 6.47
N ALA A 665 8.57 -1.30 7.62
CA ALA A 665 7.38 -0.50 7.93
C ALA A 665 7.65 1.00 7.84
N TRP A 666 8.80 1.46 8.36
CA TRP A 666 9.23 2.85 8.29
C TRP A 666 9.48 3.32 6.85
N LYS A 667 10.20 2.52 6.06
CA LYS A 667 10.42 2.81 4.63
C LYS A 667 9.11 2.86 3.86
N THR A 668 8.23 1.88 4.05
CA THR A 668 6.90 1.87 3.40
C THR A 668 6.10 3.12 3.79
N TYR A 669 6.07 3.49 5.07
CA TYR A 669 5.36 4.67 5.55
C TYR A 669 5.92 5.99 4.98
N THR A 670 7.25 6.14 4.94
CA THR A 670 7.92 7.39 4.53
C THR A 670 8.11 7.52 3.02
N GLU A 671 8.59 6.48 2.34
CA GLU A 671 8.94 6.52 0.92
C GLU A 671 7.73 6.27 0.01
N VAL A 672 6.90 5.27 0.35
CA VAL A 672 5.71 4.91 -0.44
C VAL A 672 4.52 5.76 0.01
N GLY A 673 4.23 5.77 1.31
CA GLY A 673 3.14 6.55 1.89
C GLY A 673 3.36 8.06 1.86
N ARG A 674 4.62 8.54 1.89
CA ARG A 674 4.95 9.97 2.03
C ARG A 674 4.38 10.59 3.32
N GLY A 675 4.33 9.81 4.40
CA GLY A 675 3.93 10.29 5.72
C GLY A 675 2.42 10.51 5.86
N LEU A 676 1.61 9.54 5.42
CA LEU A 676 0.15 9.60 5.52
C LEU A 676 -0.30 9.78 6.98
N PRO A 677 -1.33 10.61 7.26
CA PRO A 677 -1.89 10.68 8.60
C PRO A 677 -2.56 9.35 8.98
N PRO A 678 -2.46 8.92 10.24
CA PRO A 678 -3.20 7.77 10.75
C PRO A 678 -4.70 8.04 10.72
N ARG A 679 -5.51 7.01 10.44
CA ARG A 679 -6.98 7.14 10.31
C ARG A 679 -7.74 6.61 11.51
N ASN A 680 -7.11 5.71 12.26
CA ASN A 680 -7.65 5.07 13.45
C ASN A 680 -6.58 5.01 14.55
N GLU A 681 -7.00 4.67 15.76
CA GLU A 681 -6.13 4.60 16.94
C GLU A 681 -4.95 3.63 16.75
N HIS A 682 -5.18 2.52 16.04
CA HIS A 682 -4.14 1.50 15.82
C HIS A 682 -3.02 2.02 14.92
N GLU A 683 -3.37 2.63 13.79
CA GLU A 683 -2.42 3.32 12.89
C GLU A 683 -1.68 4.44 13.62
N ALA A 684 -2.35 5.16 14.52
CA ALA A 684 -1.73 6.21 15.33
C ALA A 684 -0.68 5.64 16.30
N CYS A 685 -0.99 4.54 17.01
CA CYS A 685 -0.02 3.86 17.86
C CYS A 685 1.20 3.37 17.07
N ILE A 686 1.00 2.80 15.87
CA ILE A 686 2.10 2.37 15.00
C ILE A 686 2.93 3.58 14.55
N ARG A 687 2.30 4.69 14.16
CA ARG A 687 3.03 5.92 13.82
C ARG A 687 3.90 6.41 14.97
N VAL A 688 3.37 6.41 16.19
CA VAL A 688 4.11 6.83 17.38
C VAL A 688 5.28 5.89 17.67
N ASP A 689 5.10 4.57 17.56
CA ASP A 689 6.19 3.62 17.73
C ASP A 689 7.27 3.76 16.64
N LEU A 690 6.89 3.93 15.37
CA LEU A 690 7.84 4.18 14.28
C LEU A 690 8.59 5.51 14.47
N TRP A 691 7.90 6.57 14.91
CA TRP A 691 8.53 7.85 15.25
C TRP A 691 9.55 7.67 16.38
N ARG A 692 9.15 6.96 17.45
CA ARG A 692 10.00 6.65 18.60
C ARG A 692 11.22 5.83 18.19
N ARG A 693 11.18 5.04 17.12
CA ARG A 693 12.32 4.21 16.68
C ARG A 693 13.28 4.93 15.74
N PHE A 694 12.75 5.65 14.74
CA PHE A 694 13.55 6.12 13.60
C PHE A 694 13.67 7.63 13.48
N GLU A 695 12.73 8.40 14.05
CA GLU A 695 12.74 9.86 13.93
C GLU A 695 13.45 10.48 15.14
N ARG A 696 13.02 10.15 16.38
CA ARG A 696 13.64 10.52 17.68
C ARG A 696 14.15 11.97 17.84
N ASP A 697 13.75 12.89 16.97
CA ASP A 697 14.24 14.27 16.98
C ASP A 697 13.38 15.13 17.92
N PRO A 698 13.96 15.74 18.97
CA PRO A 698 13.26 16.68 19.84
C PRO A 698 12.61 17.85 19.09
N ALA A 699 13.15 18.29 17.95
CA ALA A 699 12.54 19.34 17.13
C ALA A 699 11.26 18.87 16.40
N ALA A 700 11.08 17.56 16.22
CA ALA A 700 9.95 16.96 15.50
C ALA A 700 8.75 16.58 16.41
N VAL A 701 8.75 16.99 17.68
CA VAL A 701 7.68 16.70 18.67
C VAL A 701 6.29 17.15 18.19
N GLN A 702 6.21 18.13 17.29
CA GLN A 702 4.96 18.57 16.67
C GLN A 702 4.19 17.44 15.99
N VAL A 703 4.89 16.41 15.48
CA VAL A 703 4.26 15.20 14.92
C VAL A 703 3.41 14.48 15.97
N LEU A 704 3.95 14.31 17.18
CA LEU A 704 3.23 13.66 18.28
C LEU A 704 2.07 14.51 18.77
N THR A 705 2.25 15.84 18.83
CA THR A 705 1.17 16.77 19.16
C THR A 705 0.04 16.74 18.12
N ALA A 706 0.36 16.59 16.83
CA ALA A 706 -0.64 16.44 15.77
C ALA A 706 -1.45 15.14 15.94
N VAL A 707 -0.79 14.03 16.30
CA VAL A 707 -1.46 12.76 16.60
C VAL A 707 -2.37 12.89 17.83
N LEU A 708 -1.92 13.54 18.90
CA LEU A 708 -2.75 13.81 20.08
C LEU A 708 -3.94 14.71 19.75
N GLY A 709 -3.76 15.72 18.90
CA GLY A 709 -4.85 16.59 18.46
C GLY A 709 -5.90 15.86 17.61
N GLN A 710 -5.50 14.83 16.86
CA GLN A 710 -6.40 14.01 16.07
C GLN A 710 -7.14 12.96 16.92
N PHE A 711 -6.51 12.42 17.97
CA PHE A 711 -7.06 11.39 18.85
C PHE A 711 -7.08 11.84 20.34
N PRO A 712 -7.80 12.93 20.68
CA PRO A 712 -7.76 13.53 22.02
C PRO A 712 -8.39 12.67 23.11
N ASP A 713 -9.29 11.74 22.76
CA ASP A 713 -9.98 10.87 23.72
C ASP A 713 -9.31 9.49 23.85
N SER A 714 -8.33 9.19 23.00
CA SER A 714 -7.71 7.87 22.95
C SER A 714 -6.66 7.71 24.04
N ARG A 715 -7.03 7.01 25.12
CA ARG A 715 -6.14 6.67 26.23
C ARG A 715 -4.89 5.90 25.76
N GLN A 716 -5.06 5.02 24.78
CA GLN A 716 -3.96 4.21 24.24
C GLN A 716 -2.94 5.07 23.49
N VAL A 717 -3.41 5.97 22.61
CA VAL A 717 -2.52 6.90 21.89
C VAL A 717 -1.78 7.81 22.85
N LYS A 718 -2.47 8.37 23.86
CA LYS A 718 -1.84 9.19 24.92
C LYS A 718 -0.73 8.43 25.64
N THR A 719 -0.97 7.16 25.95
CA THR A 719 0.01 6.30 26.63
C THR A 719 1.25 6.08 25.76
N GLU A 720 1.08 5.74 24.49
CA GLU A 720 2.22 5.53 23.57
C GLU A 720 3.00 6.82 23.32
N VAL A 721 2.32 7.97 23.21
CA VAL A 721 2.98 9.27 23.08
C VAL A 721 3.77 9.62 24.34
N ALA A 722 3.19 9.41 25.53
CA ALA A 722 3.89 9.62 26.79
C ALA A 722 5.14 8.73 26.89
N LYS A 723 5.05 7.43 26.54
CA LYS A 723 6.22 6.54 26.48
C LYS A 723 7.29 7.05 25.51
N ALA A 724 6.90 7.49 24.33
CA ALA A 724 7.83 8.01 23.33
C ALA A 724 8.55 9.29 23.80
N LEU A 725 7.85 10.17 24.52
CA LEU A 725 8.42 11.40 25.08
C LEU A 725 9.32 11.15 26.31
N ILE A 726 8.97 10.19 27.18
CA ILE A 726 9.79 9.82 28.34
C ILE A 726 11.16 9.28 27.91
N LEU A 727 11.16 8.49 26.82
CA LEU A 727 12.35 7.83 26.30
C LEU A 727 13.08 8.66 25.24
N LEU A 728 12.69 9.93 25.06
CA LEU A 728 13.34 10.82 24.11
C LEU A 728 14.69 11.27 24.69
N PRO A 729 15.83 11.04 23.99
CA PRO A 729 17.12 11.50 24.46
C PRO A 729 17.17 13.03 24.39
N LEU A 730 17.23 13.67 25.55
CA LEU A 730 17.47 15.11 25.68
C LEU A 730 18.91 15.33 26.14
N SER A 731 19.66 16.09 25.36
CA SER A 731 21.03 16.48 25.67
C SER A 731 21.07 17.84 26.37
N GLY A 732 22.15 18.11 27.12
CA GLY A 732 22.40 19.45 27.67
C GLY A 732 22.71 20.50 26.59
N GLU A 733 22.92 20.08 25.34
CA GLU A 733 23.18 20.95 24.19
C GLU A 733 21.89 21.34 23.44
N ASP A 734 20.76 20.69 23.75
CA ASP A 734 19.46 21.01 23.15
C ASP A 734 18.98 22.39 23.56
N ALA A 735 18.31 23.08 22.64
CA ALA A 735 17.75 24.40 22.91
C ALA A 735 16.72 24.32 24.06
N LEU A 736 16.81 25.26 25.01
CA LEU A 736 15.91 25.34 26.17
C LEU A 736 14.42 25.34 25.75
N GLU A 737 14.09 25.99 24.63
CA GLU A 737 12.75 26.01 24.05
C GLU A 737 12.25 24.61 23.67
N THR A 738 13.12 23.75 23.13
CA THR A 738 12.78 22.37 22.75
C THR A 738 12.51 21.51 23.97
N VAL A 739 13.35 21.62 25.01
CA VAL A 739 13.18 20.91 26.27
C VAL A 739 11.88 21.33 26.96
N GLU A 740 11.59 22.64 27.00
CA GLU A 740 10.37 23.17 27.60
C GLU A 740 9.13 22.78 26.80
N ASN A 741 9.22 22.73 25.47
CA ASN A 741 8.15 22.23 24.60
C ASN A 741 7.83 20.76 24.92
N VAL A 742 8.84 19.88 24.98
CA VAL A 742 8.65 18.46 25.38
C VAL A 742 7.98 18.36 26.76
N ARG A 743 8.47 19.13 27.74
CA ARG A 743 7.91 19.18 29.10
C ARG A 743 6.45 19.63 29.12
N SER A 744 6.11 20.63 28.31
CA SER A 744 4.74 21.16 28.21
C SER A 744 3.75 20.14 27.65
N VAL A 745 4.21 19.24 26.77
CA VAL A 745 3.37 18.17 26.17
C VAL A 745 3.24 16.98 27.12
N ILE A 746 4.34 16.57 27.78
CA ILE A 746 4.34 15.37 28.63
C ILE A 746 3.64 15.57 29.98
N ALA A 747 3.74 16.76 30.60
CA ALA A 747 3.23 16.97 31.96
C ALA A 747 1.70 16.74 32.09
N PRO A 748 0.85 17.24 31.18
CA PRO A 748 -0.59 16.92 31.21
C PRO A 748 -0.88 15.44 31.01
N LEU A 749 -0.10 14.74 30.18
CA LEU A 749 -0.29 13.31 29.93
C LEU A 749 0.02 12.47 31.17
N LEU A 750 1.09 12.78 31.90
CA LEU A 750 1.43 12.07 33.12
C LEU A 750 0.40 12.29 34.23
N GLU A 751 -0.19 13.48 34.29
CA GLU A 751 -1.27 13.81 35.23
C GLU A 751 -2.55 13.01 34.94
N GLU A 752 -2.90 12.85 33.66
CA GLU A 752 -4.05 12.05 33.23
C GLU A 752 -3.82 10.53 33.38
N LEU A 753 -2.57 10.08 33.21
CA LEU A 753 -2.18 8.66 33.17
C LEU A 753 -1.48 8.18 34.45
N ARG A 754 -1.87 8.69 35.63
CA ARG A 754 -1.27 8.37 36.93
C ARG A 754 -1.35 6.89 37.35
N ASP A 755 -2.29 6.13 36.79
CA ASP A 755 -2.40 4.69 37.00
C ASP A 755 -1.47 3.88 36.08
N VAL A 756 -0.95 4.49 35.01
CA VAL A 756 0.03 3.88 34.09
C VAL A 756 1.45 4.31 34.44
N PHE A 757 1.65 5.60 34.73
CA PHE A 757 2.94 6.17 35.10
C PHE A 757 2.94 6.60 36.56
N VAL A 758 3.76 5.93 37.37
CA VAL A 758 3.96 6.28 38.77
C VAL A 758 5.09 7.30 38.85
N GLN A 759 4.74 8.55 39.19
CA GLN A 759 5.74 9.57 39.52
C GLN A 759 6.21 9.36 40.97
N LYS A 760 7.52 9.27 41.15
CA LYS A 760 8.18 9.27 42.47
C LYS A 760 9.11 10.48 42.52
N GLU A 761 8.93 11.33 43.52
CA GLU A 761 9.82 12.47 43.75
C GLU A 761 11.09 12.00 44.48
N ILE A 762 12.24 12.55 44.08
CA ILE A 762 13.52 12.34 44.76
C ILE A 762 13.80 13.59 45.57
N ASP A 763 13.88 13.44 46.90
CA ASP A 763 14.35 14.51 47.78
C ASP A 763 15.81 14.82 47.44
N GLN A 764 16.10 16.08 47.07
CA GLN A 764 17.47 16.48 46.73
C GLN A 764 18.36 16.62 47.97
N ASP A 765 17.77 16.80 49.15
CA ASP A 765 18.48 16.88 50.42
C ASP A 765 18.74 15.48 51.00
N ASP A 766 17.94 14.47 50.63
CA ASP A 766 18.15 13.04 50.93
C ASP A 766 17.78 12.10 49.74
N PRO A 767 18.63 12.07 48.70
CA PRO A 767 18.35 11.26 47.51
C PRO A 767 18.46 9.76 47.79
N ILE A 768 19.31 9.35 48.73
CA ILE A 768 19.49 7.92 49.08
C ILE A 768 18.29 7.40 49.85
N GLY A 769 17.78 8.14 50.84
CA GLY A 769 16.56 7.74 51.55
C GLY A 769 15.33 7.67 50.62
N SER A 770 15.27 8.54 49.62
CA SER A 770 14.24 8.49 48.56
C SER A 770 14.37 7.24 47.69
N LEU A 771 15.60 6.87 47.28
CA LEU A 771 15.86 5.67 46.50
C LEU A 771 15.62 4.39 47.30
N ASP A 772 15.98 4.35 48.58
CA ASP A 772 15.69 3.26 49.52
C ASP A 772 14.19 2.99 49.58
N ALA A 773 13.38 4.05 49.71
CA ALA A 773 11.92 3.93 49.67
C ALA A 773 11.41 3.37 48.33
N ILE A 774 11.99 3.79 47.19
CA ILE A 774 11.62 3.31 45.86
C ILE A 774 11.96 1.82 45.68
N VAL A 775 13.15 1.38 46.10
CA VAL A 775 13.56 -0.04 45.95
C VAL A 775 12.92 -0.96 46.98
N SER A 776 12.45 -0.42 48.12
CA SER A 776 11.76 -1.22 49.14
C SER A 776 10.46 -1.87 48.64
N ASP A 777 9.82 -1.25 47.63
CA ASP A 777 8.64 -1.77 46.93
C ASP A 777 8.97 -2.97 46.00
N LEU A 778 10.25 -3.23 45.69
CA LEU A 778 10.68 -4.32 44.80
C LEU A 778 10.89 -5.63 45.58
N PRO A 779 10.49 -6.79 45.03
CA PRO A 779 10.76 -8.08 45.66
C PRO A 779 12.27 -8.36 45.75
N ASP A 780 12.71 -9.06 46.80
CA ASP A 780 14.09 -9.55 46.89
C ASP A 780 14.23 -10.78 45.99
N THR A 781 15.09 -10.67 44.97
CA THR A 781 15.38 -11.73 43.99
C THR A 781 16.76 -12.36 44.20
N SER A 782 17.48 -12.01 45.27
CA SER A 782 18.89 -12.37 45.45
C SER A 782 19.13 -13.88 45.39
N GLU A 783 18.23 -14.69 45.96
CA GLU A 783 18.33 -16.15 45.89
C GLU A 783 18.16 -16.65 44.46
N GLN A 784 17.14 -16.17 43.74
CA GLN A 784 16.88 -16.60 42.37
C GLN A 784 17.98 -16.14 41.42
N ASP A 785 18.50 -14.92 41.59
CA ASP A 785 19.63 -14.39 40.84
C ASP A 785 20.87 -15.28 41.07
N GLN A 786 21.17 -15.68 42.31
CA GLN A 786 22.25 -16.66 42.57
C GLN A 786 22.01 -18.02 41.91
N GLN A 787 20.76 -18.51 41.83
CA GLN A 787 20.46 -19.78 41.16
C GLN A 787 20.62 -19.66 39.63
N VAL A 788 20.32 -18.50 39.04
CA VAL A 788 20.60 -18.19 37.63
C VAL A 788 22.11 -18.11 37.39
N GLU A 789 22.85 -17.40 38.25
CA GLU A 789 24.32 -17.30 38.17
C GLU A 789 25.05 -18.64 38.36
N ARG A 790 24.41 -19.63 39.00
CA ARG A 790 24.92 -21.01 39.11
C ARG A 790 24.43 -21.94 37.99
N GLY A 791 23.67 -21.42 37.03
CA GLY A 791 23.08 -22.20 35.93
C GLY A 791 22.11 -23.28 36.39
N ARG A 792 21.43 -23.07 37.54
CA ARG A 792 20.39 -23.95 38.08
C ARG A 792 19.00 -23.53 37.66
N LEU A 793 18.79 -22.23 37.42
CA LEU A 793 17.60 -21.67 36.79
C LEU A 793 17.92 -21.14 35.39
N PRO A 794 16.94 -21.13 34.46
CA PRO A 794 17.10 -20.53 33.14
C PRO A 794 17.49 -19.05 33.17
N LEU A 795 18.31 -18.62 32.20
CA LEU A 795 18.63 -17.19 32.01
C LEU A 795 17.37 -16.37 31.74
N GLY A 796 16.40 -16.95 31.04
CA GLY A 796 15.10 -16.34 30.80
C GLY A 796 14.30 -16.06 32.08
N MET A 797 14.57 -16.76 33.19
CA MET A 797 13.94 -16.44 34.47
C MET A 797 14.34 -15.05 34.96
N ALA A 798 15.61 -14.63 34.74
CA ALA A 798 16.05 -13.28 35.06
C ALA A 798 15.30 -12.24 34.21
N ALA A 799 15.04 -12.53 32.93
CA ALA A 799 14.23 -11.66 32.07
C ALA A 799 12.82 -11.45 32.64
N THR A 800 12.15 -12.53 33.05
CA THR A 800 10.81 -12.46 33.66
C THR A 800 10.81 -11.75 35.02
N MET A 801 11.74 -12.08 35.93
CA MET A 801 11.79 -11.48 37.28
C MET A 801 12.09 -9.98 37.25
N HIS A 802 13.06 -9.58 36.42
CA HIS A 802 13.49 -8.18 36.31
C HIS A 802 12.67 -7.37 35.29
N ARG A 803 11.66 -7.98 34.66
CA ARG A 803 10.82 -7.39 33.59
C ARG A 803 11.65 -6.79 32.46
N ARG A 804 12.66 -7.53 32.03
CA ARG A 804 13.57 -7.18 30.92
C ARG A 804 13.40 -8.18 29.79
N SER A 805 13.85 -7.80 28.60
CA SER A 805 13.99 -8.78 27.52
C SER A 805 15.13 -9.75 27.82
N LEU A 806 15.07 -10.97 27.29
CA LEU A 806 16.19 -11.91 27.39
C LEU A 806 17.42 -11.35 26.66
N THR A 807 17.21 -10.64 25.56
CA THR A 807 18.29 -9.97 24.83
C THR A 807 19.00 -8.92 25.67
N GLU A 808 18.27 -8.12 26.46
CA GLU A 808 18.87 -7.17 27.41
C GLU A 808 19.68 -7.91 28.49
N VAL A 809 19.13 -9.00 29.05
CA VAL A 809 19.86 -9.82 30.04
C VAL A 809 21.17 -10.34 29.45
N LEU A 810 21.15 -10.93 28.26
CA LEU A 810 22.35 -11.46 27.59
C LEU A 810 23.34 -10.35 27.23
N ALA A 811 22.84 -9.21 26.74
CA ALA A 811 23.68 -8.07 26.40
C ALA A 811 24.41 -7.49 27.62
N CYS A 812 23.76 -7.50 28.79
CA CYS A 812 24.35 -7.04 30.05
C CYS A 812 25.33 -8.02 30.70
N ARG A 813 25.42 -9.28 30.25
CA ARG A 813 26.34 -10.29 30.80
C ARG A 813 27.75 -10.18 30.21
N SER A 814 28.44 -9.06 30.45
CA SER A 814 29.82 -8.85 29.98
C SER A 814 30.86 -9.70 30.70
N HIS A 815 30.61 -10.05 31.97
CA HIS A 815 31.58 -10.74 32.84
C HIS A 815 30.94 -11.87 33.67
N ALA A 816 29.84 -12.45 33.19
CA ALA A 816 29.05 -13.41 33.94
C ALA A 816 28.92 -14.74 33.17
N PRO A 817 28.96 -15.90 33.85
CA PRO A 817 28.96 -17.20 33.20
C PRO A 817 27.67 -17.46 32.43
N VAL A 818 27.80 -18.07 31.25
CA VAL A 818 26.70 -18.65 30.48
C VAL A 818 26.90 -20.16 30.47
N PHE A 819 26.04 -20.88 31.19
CA PHE A 819 26.12 -22.34 31.29
C PHE A 819 25.60 -23.00 30.01
N SER A 820 26.42 -23.00 28.98
CA SER A 820 26.13 -23.65 27.70
C SER A 820 26.50 -25.12 27.68
N GLY A 821 27.48 -25.55 28.48
CA GLY A 821 27.91 -26.94 28.58
C GLY A 821 27.17 -27.74 29.63
N ASP A 822 26.98 -29.04 29.37
CA ASP A 822 26.53 -30.03 30.35
C ASP A 822 27.42 -31.28 30.26
N SER A 823 28.45 -31.36 31.11
CA SER A 823 29.42 -32.48 31.05
C SER A 823 28.79 -33.88 31.19
N GLU A 824 27.63 -34.00 31.84
CA GLU A 824 26.94 -35.29 32.02
C GLU A 824 26.17 -35.71 30.77
N LEU A 825 25.58 -34.74 30.07
CA LEU A 825 24.73 -34.97 28.89
C LEU A 825 25.43 -34.66 27.57
N PHE A 826 26.68 -34.19 27.58
CA PHE A 826 27.36 -33.65 26.40
C PHE A 826 27.38 -34.62 25.21
N GLU A 827 27.71 -35.89 25.42
CA GLU A 827 27.71 -36.88 24.32
C GLU A 827 26.30 -37.14 23.77
N SER A 828 25.27 -37.05 24.61
CA SER A 828 23.87 -37.11 24.16
C SER A 828 23.51 -35.87 23.33
N GLU A 829 23.99 -34.68 23.73
CA GLU A 829 23.79 -33.44 22.96
C GLU A 829 24.53 -33.50 21.62
N VAL A 830 25.74 -34.07 21.56
CA VAL A 830 26.50 -34.24 20.31
C VAL A 830 25.76 -35.14 19.32
N ASN A 831 25.18 -36.25 19.81
CA ASN A 831 24.33 -37.12 19.00
C ASN A 831 23.06 -36.40 18.55
N ALA A 832 22.40 -35.65 19.44
CA ALA A 832 21.23 -34.83 19.08
C ALA A 832 21.54 -33.80 17.99
N ALA A 833 22.71 -33.16 18.05
CA ALA A 833 23.17 -32.23 17.02
C ALA A 833 23.46 -32.94 15.69
N ALA A 834 24.06 -34.15 15.73
CA ALA A 834 24.29 -34.96 14.53
C ALA A 834 22.97 -35.38 13.87
N ASP A 835 21.99 -35.83 14.65
CA ASP A 835 20.67 -36.26 14.18
C ASP A 835 19.85 -35.09 13.61
N ALA A 836 20.08 -33.87 14.11
CA ALA A 836 19.42 -32.67 13.63
C ALA A 836 20.02 -32.14 12.31
N MET A 837 21.20 -32.60 11.87
CA MET A 837 21.81 -32.16 10.62
C MET A 837 20.89 -32.46 9.42
N ASN A 838 20.76 -31.51 8.49
CA ASN A 838 19.82 -31.59 7.37
C ASN A 838 18.34 -31.82 7.78
N ALA A 839 17.98 -31.51 9.03
CA ALA A 839 16.60 -31.47 9.50
C ALA A 839 16.17 -30.02 9.80
N ARG A 840 14.91 -29.88 10.22
CA ARG A 840 14.37 -28.63 10.75
C ARG A 840 14.75 -28.47 12.23
N VAL A 841 15.25 -27.31 12.62
CA VAL A 841 15.65 -26.99 14.00
C VAL A 841 15.07 -25.64 14.43
N ILE A 842 14.66 -25.52 15.69
CA ILE A 842 14.34 -24.23 16.31
C ILE A 842 15.57 -23.73 17.05
N VAL A 843 15.96 -22.48 16.77
CA VAL A 843 17.10 -21.80 17.35
C VAL A 843 16.61 -20.82 18.40
N ASP A 844 17.15 -20.94 19.60
CA ASP A 844 16.85 -20.07 20.74
C ASP A 844 17.72 -18.80 20.78
N THR A 845 17.23 -17.73 21.39
CA THR A 845 17.98 -16.46 21.57
C THR A 845 19.36 -16.66 22.20
N THR A 846 19.54 -17.62 23.11
CA THR A 846 20.85 -17.91 23.73
C THR A 846 21.84 -18.51 22.74
N ALA A 847 21.37 -19.31 21.77
CA ALA A 847 22.20 -19.81 20.67
C ALA A 847 22.56 -18.70 19.69
N LEU A 848 21.62 -17.80 19.40
CA LEU A 848 21.90 -16.60 18.58
C LEU A 848 22.93 -15.68 19.26
N TYR A 849 22.92 -15.62 20.59
CA TYR A 849 23.96 -14.93 21.35
C TYR A 849 25.33 -15.59 21.18
N ALA A 850 25.43 -16.93 21.23
CA ALA A 850 26.68 -17.64 20.94
C ALA A 850 27.17 -17.36 19.51
N LEU A 851 26.27 -17.39 18.52
CA LEU A 851 26.58 -17.08 17.12
C LEU A 851 27.06 -15.64 16.94
N SER A 852 26.49 -14.69 17.69
CA SER A 852 26.90 -13.28 17.64
C SER A 852 28.34 -13.04 18.12
N MET A 853 28.94 -14.00 18.83
CA MET A 853 30.33 -13.95 19.27
C MET A 853 31.32 -14.47 18.21
N LEU A 854 30.84 -15.18 17.20
CA LEU A 854 31.66 -15.71 16.11
C LEU A 854 31.73 -14.70 14.97
N ASP A 855 32.69 -14.88 14.06
CA ASP A 855 32.69 -14.13 12.81
C ASP A 855 31.50 -14.54 11.93
N GLU A 856 31.09 -13.63 11.04
CA GLU A 856 29.91 -13.79 10.20
C GLU A 856 29.94 -15.06 9.35
N THR A 857 31.10 -15.42 8.79
CA THR A 857 31.22 -16.60 7.92
C THR A 857 30.99 -17.88 8.70
N SER A 858 31.55 -17.94 9.91
CA SER A 858 31.39 -19.08 10.82
C SER A 858 29.97 -19.22 11.34
N ALA A 859 29.31 -18.10 11.69
CA ALA A 859 27.91 -18.13 12.10
C ALA A 859 26.99 -18.65 10.97
N ASP A 860 27.20 -18.17 9.74
CA ASP A 860 26.46 -18.62 8.56
C ASP A 860 26.73 -20.11 8.27
N GLN A 861 27.97 -20.57 8.44
CA GLN A 861 28.34 -21.97 8.27
C GLN A 861 27.62 -22.89 9.28
N LEU A 862 27.51 -22.48 10.55
CA LEU A 862 26.80 -23.26 11.57
C LEU A 862 25.29 -23.31 11.29
N LEU A 863 24.68 -22.20 10.90
CA LEU A 863 23.27 -22.16 10.51
C LEU A 863 22.99 -23.01 9.25
N GLY A 864 23.92 -23.01 8.29
CA GLY A 864 23.82 -23.77 7.04
C GLY A 864 23.91 -25.29 7.17
N CYS A 865 24.14 -25.82 8.38
CA CYS A 865 24.19 -27.27 8.63
C CYS A 865 22.78 -27.92 8.68
N PHE A 866 21.74 -27.10 8.79
CA PHE A 866 20.35 -27.53 8.90
C PHE A 866 19.64 -27.33 7.57
N LEU A 867 18.63 -28.18 7.29
CA LEU A 867 17.78 -27.97 6.11
C LEU A 867 16.95 -26.69 6.28
N GLN A 868 16.52 -26.43 7.50
CA GLN A 868 15.77 -25.23 7.85
C GLN A 868 16.00 -24.88 9.32
N ALA A 869 16.71 -23.78 9.58
CA ALA A 869 16.77 -23.16 10.90
C ALA A 869 15.61 -22.17 11.03
N GLU A 870 14.90 -22.22 12.15
CA GLU A 870 13.79 -21.30 12.46
C GLU A 870 13.97 -20.65 13.84
N VAL A 871 13.51 -19.41 13.95
CA VAL A 871 13.38 -18.65 15.21
C VAL A 871 11.92 -18.31 15.44
N VAL A 872 11.51 -18.12 16.69
CA VAL A 872 10.11 -17.82 17.01
C VAL A 872 9.87 -16.31 17.09
N ARG A 873 8.78 -15.82 16.49
CA ARG A 873 8.46 -14.39 16.40
C ARG A 873 8.45 -13.68 17.75
N ALA A 874 7.98 -14.35 18.82
CA ALA A 874 8.01 -13.78 20.17
C ALA A 874 9.43 -13.43 20.65
N GLN A 875 10.43 -14.24 20.32
CA GLN A 875 11.84 -13.97 20.65
C GLN A 875 12.46 -12.87 19.77
N LEU A 876 12.02 -12.74 18.52
CA LEU A 876 12.41 -11.59 17.69
C LEU A 876 11.88 -10.28 18.28
N ILE A 877 10.62 -10.25 18.71
CA ILE A 877 10.02 -9.08 19.36
C ILE A 877 10.76 -8.76 20.66
N ASP A 878 11.11 -9.77 21.46
CA ASP A 878 11.94 -9.61 22.66
C ASP A 878 13.31 -9.00 22.34
N ALA A 879 13.97 -9.45 21.26
CA ALA A 879 15.25 -8.89 20.80
C ALA A 879 15.14 -7.43 20.36
N ILE A 880 14.09 -7.08 19.62
CA ILE A 880 13.80 -5.69 19.23
C ILE A 880 13.59 -4.82 20.48
N GLN A 881 12.84 -5.31 21.47
CA GLN A 881 12.64 -4.60 22.74
C GLN A 881 13.95 -4.42 23.52
N GLY A 882 14.83 -5.42 23.50
CA GLY A 882 16.15 -5.34 24.13
C GLY A 882 17.06 -4.29 23.50
N VAL A 883 17.09 -4.22 22.16
CA VAL A 883 17.82 -3.18 21.42
C VAL A 883 17.25 -1.80 21.76
N ASP A 884 15.92 -1.64 21.73
CA ASP A 884 15.27 -0.36 22.06
C ASP A 884 15.58 0.11 23.49
N SER A 885 15.57 -0.82 24.46
CA SER A 885 15.87 -0.54 25.87
C SER A 885 17.31 -0.03 26.05
N LEU A 886 18.27 -0.70 25.41
CA LEU A 886 19.68 -0.39 25.51
C LEU A 886 20.12 0.80 24.65
N ALA A 887 19.32 1.21 23.66
CA ALA A 887 19.58 2.39 22.83
C ALA A 887 19.64 3.71 23.63
N ASN A 888 19.12 3.73 24.86
CA ASN A 888 19.19 4.89 25.74
C ASN A 888 20.58 5.08 26.39
N LEU A 889 21.48 4.11 26.25
CA LEU A 889 22.85 4.16 26.76
C LEU A 889 22.94 4.54 28.24
N SER A 890 21.99 4.04 29.05
CA SER A 890 21.91 4.37 30.47
C SER A 890 23.15 3.89 31.22
N THR A 891 23.81 4.81 31.93
CA THR A 891 25.04 4.54 32.70
C THR A 891 24.79 4.31 34.18
N LEU A 892 23.56 4.51 34.66
CA LEU A 892 23.18 4.37 36.06
C LEU A 892 21.96 3.46 36.18
N ARG A 893 22.09 2.42 36.99
CA ARG A 893 20.97 1.59 37.46
C ARG A 893 20.92 1.66 38.98
N VAL A 894 19.71 1.68 39.54
CA VAL A 894 19.52 1.48 40.98
C VAL A 894 18.97 0.08 41.21
N GLY A 895 19.68 -0.72 41.99
CA GLY A 895 19.27 -2.06 42.43
C GLY A 895 18.96 -2.09 43.92
N ARG A 896 18.54 -3.26 44.41
CA ARG A 896 18.31 -3.53 45.83
C ARG A 896 19.43 -4.43 46.36
N ALA A 897 20.06 -4.04 47.46
CA ALA A 897 21.00 -4.89 48.21
C ALA A 897 20.27 -5.94 49.05
N SER A 898 21.03 -6.93 49.52
CA SER A 898 20.56 -7.97 50.44
C SER A 898 20.08 -7.43 51.79
N ASP A 899 20.57 -6.27 52.22
CA ASP A 899 20.10 -5.57 53.42
C ASP A 899 18.86 -4.69 53.16
N GLY A 900 18.39 -4.63 51.92
CA GLY A 900 17.24 -3.86 51.48
C GLY A 900 17.54 -2.44 51.02
N SER A 901 18.78 -1.96 51.11
CA SER A 901 19.17 -0.62 50.67
C SER A 901 19.27 -0.49 49.15
N ALA A 902 19.18 0.74 48.65
CA ALA A 902 19.38 1.09 47.24
C ALA A 902 20.87 1.10 46.92
N VAL A 903 21.26 0.31 45.92
CA VAL A 903 22.64 0.26 45.43
C VAL A 903 22.69 0.86 44.03
N PRO A 904 23.34 2.03 43.86
CA PRO A 904 23.62 2.55 42.53
C PRO A 904 24.72 1.70 41.87
N VAL A 905 24.41 1.14 40.73
CA VAL A 905 25.34 0.47 39.83
C VAL A 905 25.64 1.42 38.69
N VAL A 906 26.86 1.92 38.66
CA VAL A 906 27.36 2.85 37.62
C VAL A 906 28.25 2.08 36.66
N ILE A 907 28.04 2.30 35.36
CA ILE A 907 28.89 1.80 34.28
C ILE A 907 29.45 2.97 33.47
N SER A 908 30.54 2.72 32.73
CA SER A 908 31.06 3.71 31.79
C SER A 908 30.15 3.85 30.57
N SER A 909 30.21 4.99 29.88
CA SER A 909 29.54 5.16 28.59
C SER A 909 30.00 4.15 27.54
N GLU A 910 31.27 3.74 27.59
CA GLU A 910 31.83 2.70 26.72
C GLU A 910 31.19 1.32 26.96
N GLU A 911 30.94 0.96 28.22
CA GLU A 911 30.24 -0.28 28.57
C GLU A 911 28.76 -0.22 28.14
N ALA A 912 28.11 0.94 28.30
CA ALA A 912 26.74 1.13 27.80
C ALA A 912 26.64 0.94 26.29
N GLU A 913 27.57 1.54 25.52
CA GLU A 913 27.68 1.36 24.06
C GLU A 913 27.96 -0.10 23.70
N THR A 914 28.87 -0.76 24.42
CA THR A 914 29.21 -2.17 24.19
C THR A 914 27.99 -3.09 24.38
N ARG A 915 27.16 -2.83 25.40
CA ARG A 915 25.90 -3.56 25.61
C ARG A 915 24.92 -3.34 24.47
N TYR A 916 24.79 -2.10 24.00
CA TYR A 916 23.92 -1.78 22.87
C TYR A 916 24.37 -2.47 21.57
N ILE A 917 25.65 -2.38 21.22
CA ILE A 917 26.23 -3.06 20.06
C ILE A 917 26.01 -4.57 20.15
N ARG A 918 26.21 -5.18 21.33
CA ARG A 918 25.98 -6.61 21.54
C ARG A 918 24.51 -6.99 21.32
N ALA A 919 23.57 -6.17 21.80
CA ALA A 919 22.14 -6.39 21.55
C ALA A 919 21.82 -6.30 20.04
N GLN A 920 22.42 -5.36 19.32
CA GLN A 920 22.28 -5.26 17.86
C GLN A 920 22.84 -6.51 17.16
N GLN A 921 23.99 -7.01 17.59
CA GLN A 921 24.61 -8.22 17.04
C GLN A 921 23.73 -9.47 17.26
N ILE A 922 23.09 -9.61 18.42
CA ILE A 922 22.12 -10.68 18.70
C ILE A 922 20.92 -10.54 17.75
N ARG A 923 20.33 -9.34 17.65
CA ARG A 923 19.20 -9.08 16.74
C ARG A 923 19.60 -9.46 15.30
N ALA A 924 20.77 -9.04 14.82
CA ALA A 924 21.19 -9.26 13.45
C ALA A 924 21.20 -10.76 13.06
N GLN A 925 21.38 -11.68 14.02
CA GLN A 925 21.28 -13.12 13.74
C GLN A 925 19.86 -13.55 13.35
N PHE A 926 18.80 -12.87 13.82
CA PHE A 926 17.43 -13.17 13.41
C PHE A 926 17.17 -12.87 11.93
N ASP A 927 17.91 -11.96 11.28
CA ASP A 927 17.73 -11.66 9.85
C ASP A 927 18.18 -12.81 8.95
N LYS A 928 18.99 -13.73 9.48
CA LYS A 928 19.60 -14.84 8.75
C LYS A 928 18.77 -16.11 8.80
N ILE A 929 17.66 -16.12 9.56
CA ILE A 929 16.92 -17.32 9.93
C ILE A 929 15.44 -17.14 9.62
N ALA A 930 14.77 -18.22 9.21
CA ALA A 930 13.34 -18.17 8.95
C ALA A 930 12.55 -17.91 10.24
N ILE A 931 11.51 -17.08 10.17
CA ILE A 931 10.67 -16.77 11.33
C ILE A 931 9.45 -17.71 11.34
N ASN A 932 9.26 -18.39 12.46
CA ASN A 932 8.05 -19.11 12.78
C ASN A 932 7.03 -18.15 13.43
N ASP A 933 5.81 -18.11 12.88
CA ASP A 933 4.74 -17.20 13.30
C ASP A 933 4.09 -17.54 14.66
N SER A 934 4.53 -18.61 15.33
CA SER A 934 4.05 -18.93 16.67
C SER A 934 4.36 -17.80 17.67
N PHE A 935 3.37 -17.46 18.49
CA PHE A 935 3.47 -16.38 19.49
C PHE A 935 2.93 -16.79 20.86
N GLU A 936 2.01 -17.75 20.93
CA GLU A 936 1.40 -18.18 22.17
C GLU A 936 2.15 -19.35 22.79
N ILE A 937 2.32 -19.31 24.11
CA ILE A 937 2.90 -20.42 24.88
C ILE A 937 1.77 -21.37 25.29
N ARG A 938 1.78 -22.58 24.73
CA ARG A 938 0.69 -23.56 24.88
C ARG A 938 1.02 -24.71 25.81
N ASN A 939 2.27 -25.12 25.88
CA ASN A 939 2.74 -26.31 26.58
C ASN A 939 3.22 -26.02 28.02
N PHE A 940 3.17 -24.77 28.47
CA PHE A 940 3.51 -24.38 29.85
C PHE A 940 2.35 -23.66 30.55
N PRO A 941 1.17 -24.31 30.72
CA PRO A 941 0.01 -23.70 31.36
C PRO A 941 0.27 -23.28 32.82
N GLU A 942 1.18 -23.97 33.51
CA GLU A 942 1.56 -23.70 34.90
C GLU A 942 2.24 -22.34 35.11
N LEU A 943 2.73 -21.70 34.05
CA LEU A 943 3.42 -20.40 34.09
C LEU A 943 2.51 -19.23 33.70
N ARG A 944 1.22 -19.45 33.42
CA ARG A 944 0.30 -18.36 33.01
C ARG A 944 -0.02 -17.42 34.18
N ALA A 945 0.78 -16.38 34.35
CA ALA A 945 0.50 -15.25 35.26
C ALA A 945 0.12 -13.99 34.45
N PRO A 946 -0.94 -13.25 34.84
CA PRO A 946 -1.28 -11.98 34.20
C PRO A 946 -0.11 -10.99 34.26
N GLY A 947 0.33 -10.48 33.11
CA GLY A 947 1.40 -9.47 32.99
C GLY A 947 2.84 -10.00 33.00
N ALA A 948 3.05 -11.32 33.08
CA ALA A 948 4.39 -11.91 32.95
C ALA A 948 4.72 -12.23 31.49
N HIS A 949 5.85 -11.73 31.01
CA HIS A 949 6.38 -12.02 29.67
C HIS A 949 7.33 -13.22 29.73
N PHE A 950 7.00 -14.27 28.99
CA PHE A 950 7.75 -15.51 28.90
C PHE A 950 8.28 -15.76 27.48
N ALA A 951 8.60 -14.70 26.74
CA ALA A 951 9.04 -14.80 25.34
C ALA A 951 10.26 -15.74 25.19
N TRP A 952 11.11 -15.83 26.21
CA TRP A 952 12.24 -16.76 26.28
C TRP A 952 11.84 -18.25 26.17
N LEU A 953 10.62 -18.65 26.55
CA LEU A 953 10.12 -20.03 26.40
C LEU A 953 9.59 -20.34 24.99
N ALA A 954 9.41 -19.34 24.13
CA ALA A 954 8.69 -19.51 22.88
C ALA A 954 9.37 -20.51 21.92
N ALA A 955 10.71 -20.52 21.85
CA ALA A 955 11.45 -21.53 21.10
C ALA A 955 11.20 -22.94 21.63
N THR A 956 11.24 -23.11 22.96
CA THR A 956 10.96 -24.41 23.59
C THR A 956 9.53 -24.87 23.33
N ASP A 957 8.55 -23.98 23.44
CA ASP A 957 7.14 -24.29 23.18
C ASP A 957 6.89 -24.68 21.71
N CYS A 958 7.54 -23.98 20.78
CA CYS A 958 7.50 -24.31 19.36
C CYS A 958 8.13 -25.68 19.09
N SER A 959 9.31 -25.99 19.65
CA SER A 959 9.95 -27.29 19.51
C SER A 959 9.09 -28.45 20.03
N ILE A 960 8.36 -28.27 21.14
CA ILE A 960 7.42 -29.26 21.66
C ILE A 960 6.28 -29.49 20.66
N THR A 961 5.68 -28.41 20.17
CA THR A 961 4.51 -28.44 19.28
C THR A 961 4.84 -29.07 17.94
N GLU A 962 5.97 -28.66 17.34
CA GLU A 962 6.42 -29.07 16.01
C GLU A 962 7.27 -30.35 16.01
N ARG A 963 7.63 -30.85 17.20
CA ARG A 963 8.47 -32.05 17.41
C ARG A 963 9.82 -31.98 16.68
N CYS A 964 10.48 -30.84 16.78
CA CYS A 964 11.80 -30.61 16.20
C CYS A 964 12.85 -30.38 17.29
N ALA A 965 14.12 -30.53 16.93
CA ALA A 965 15.22 -30.30 17.85
C ALA A 965 15.32 -28.82 18.24
N LEU A 966 15.80 -28.56 19.46
CA LEU A 966 16.03 -27.22 19.99
C LEU A 966 17.54 -26.97 20.14
N TRP A 967 18.04 -25.96 19.44
CA TRP A 967 19.39 -25.43 19.62
C TRP A 967 19.36 -24.27 20.61
N CYS A 968 19.96 -24.46 21.79
CA CYS A 968 19.92 -23.51 22.90
C CYS A 968 21.21 -23.58 23.72
N ASP A 969 21.77 -22.44 24.12
CA ASP A 969 23.00 -22.35 24.92
C ASP A 969 22.76 -22.05 26.41
N ASP A 970 21.52 -22.17 26.87
CA ASP A 970 21.19 -22.20 28.29
C ASP A 970 20.86 -23.64 28.73
N ARG A 971 21.76 -24.25 29.51
CA ARG A 971 21.62 -25.61 30.04
C ARG A 971 20.30 -25.81 30.78
N ALA A 972 19.86 -24.84 31.58
CA ALA A 972 18.64 -25.01 32.37
C ALA A 972 17.39 -25.02 31.47
N THR A 973 17.38 -24.17 30.43
CA THR A 973 16.33 -24.20 29.38
C THR A 973 16.36 -25.51 28.59
N ARG A 974 17.54 -26.01 28.20
CA ARG A 974 17.66 -27.33 27.54
C ARG A 974 17.15 -28.48 28.40
N ARG A 975 17.48 -28.49 29.71
CA ARG A 975 16.97 -29.50 30.66
C ARG A 975 15.44 -29.46 30.76
N LEU A 976 14.85 -28.26 30.77
CA LEU A 976 13.40 -28.08 30.75
C LEU A 976 12.78 -28.67 29.46
N ALA A 977 13.37 -28.39 28.30
CA ALA A 977 12.91 -28.93 27.02
C ALA A 977 13.07 -30.46 26.92
N SER A 978 14.22 -30.99 27.35
CA SER A 978 14.50 -32.43 27.43
C SER A 978 13.51 -33.16 28.34
N ALA A 979 13.12 -32.57 29.48
CA ALA A 979 12.09 -33.12 30.36
C ALA A 979 10.70 -33.22 29.70
N ARG A 980 10.45 -32.45 28.63
CA ARG A 980 9.25 -32.51 27.79
C ARG A 980 9.43 -33.38 26.53
N GLY A 981 10.55 -34.10 26.40
CA GLY A 981 10.82 -35.04 25.30
C GLY A 981 11.38 -34.40 24.03
N VAL A 982 11.85 -33.15 24.09
CA VAL A 982 12.49 -32.46 22.97
C VAL A 982 13.97 -32.84 22.91
N SER A 983 14.48 -33.15 21.71
CA SER A 983 15.92 -33.31 21.49
C SER A 983 16.61 -31.95 21.53
N THR A 984 17.64 -31.78 22.36
CA THR A 984 18.28 -30.47 22.59
C THR A 984 19.78 -30.55 22.46
N PHE A 985 20.41 -29.51 21.95
CA PHE A 985 21.88 -29.42 21.89
C PHE A 985 22.38 -27.98 22.02
N SER A 986 23.62 -27.83 22.48
CA SER A 986 24.36 -26.56 22.59
C SER A 986 25.22 -26.27 21.35
N THR A 987 25.72 -25.04 21.23
CA THR A 987 26.69 -24.67 20.19
C THR A 987 27.99 -25.48 20.32
N HIS A 988 28.43 -25.77 21.55
CA HIS A 988 29.58 -26.65 21.79
C HIS A 988 29.35 -28.08 21.25
N ALA A 989 28.15 -28.64 21.49
CA ALA A 989 27.80 -29.96 20.97
C ALA A 989 27.74 -29.98 19.43
N LEU A 990 27.23 -28.90 18.82
CA LEU A 990 27.21 -28.73 17.36
C LEU A 990 28.64 -28.66 16.79
N LEU A 991 29.51 -27.81 17.35
CA LEU A 991 30.92 -27.71 16.92
C LEU A 991 31.64 -29.06 17.03
N ARG A 992 31.41 -29.79 18.13
CA ARG A 992 31.97 -31.12 18.32
C ARG A 992 31.49 -32.11 17.26
N SER A 993 30.19 -32.11 16.96
CA SER A 993 29.57 -32.97 15.95
C SER A 993 30.09 -32.67 14.54
N LEU A 994 30.16 -31.39 14.15
CA LEU A 994 30.69 -30.96 12.85
C LEU A 994 32.18 -31.29 12.68
N ARG A 995 32.95 -31.22 13.77
CA ARG A 995 34.35 -31.65 13.76
C ARG A 995 34.49 -33.17 13.58
N GLN A 996 33.59 -33.95 14.18
CA GLN A 996 33.58 -35.42 14.03
C GLN A 996 33.15 -35.85 12.62
N SER A 997 32.24 -35.12 11.98
CA SER A 997 31.83 -35.37 10.59
C SER A 997 32.81 -34.84 9.54
N GLY A 998 33.76 -33.99 9.95
CA GLY A 998 34.71 -33.33 9.06
C GLY A 998 34.14 -32.14 8.29
N ALA A 999 32.95 -31.67 8.66
CA ALA A 999 32.30 -30.50 8.05
C ALA A 999 33.03 -29.17 8.38
N ILE A 1000 33.72 -29.12 9.53
CA ILE A 1000 34.64 -28.03 9.89
C ILE A 1000 36.01 -28.61 10.24
N SER A 1001 37.07 -27.83 9.97
CA SER A 1001 38.43 -28.24 10.32
C SER A 1001 38.62 -28.30 11.84
N GLY A 1002 39.52 -29.18 12.29
CA GLY A 1002 39.84 -29.29 13.72
C GLY A 1002 40.37 -27.98 14.33
N GLU A 1003 41.14 -27.22 13.56
CA GLU A 1003 41.69 -25.91 13.98
C GLU A 1003 40.59 -24.86 14.12
N LEU A 1004 39.62 -24.83 13.19
CA LEU A 1004 38.51 -23.88 13.22
C LEU A 1004 37.57 -24.17 14.42
N ALA A 1005 37.19 -25.44 14.60
CA ALA A 1005 36.41 -25.85 15.76
C ALA A 1005 37.09 -25.48 17.08
N PHE A 1006 38.40 -25.71 17.17
CA PHE A 1006 39.20 -25.34 18.33
C PHE A 1006 39.22 -23.82 18.59
N ALA A 1007 39.35 -23.00 17.54
CA ALA A 1007 39.33 -21.55 17.66
C ALA A 1007 37.98 -21.03 18.16
N HIS A 1008 36.86 -21.59 17.67
CA HIS A 1008 35.52 -21.22 18.11
C HIS A 1008 35.26 -21.61 19.57
N GLU A 1009 35.64 -22.83 19.96
CA GLU A 1009 35.57 -23.29 21.35
C GLU A 1009 36.31 -22.34 22.30
N ALA A 1010 37.56 -22.00 21.97
CA ALA A 1010 38.36 -21.07 22.77
C ALA A 1010 37.75 -19.67 22.83
N LEU A 1011 37.14 -19.19 21.74
CA LEU A 1011 36.48 -17.89 21.69
C LEU A 1011 35.22 -17.87 22.57
N LEU A 1012 34.36 -18.90 22.51
CA LEU A 1012 33.20 -19.01 23.38
C LEU A 1012 33.62 -19.03 24.86
N ILE A 1013 34.66 -19.76 25.21
CA ILE A 1013 35.22 -19.79 26.57
C ILE A 1013 35.71 -18.40 27.02
N ALA A 1014 36.46 -17.70 26.17
CA ALA A 1014 36.90 -16.33 26.44
C ALA A 1014 35.71 -15.34 26.59
N ARG A 1015 34.52 -15.72 26.10
CA ARG A 1015 33.25 -14.99 26.27
C ARG A 1015 32.36 -15.58 27.36
N TYR A 1016 32.95 -16.25 28.35
CA TYR A 1016 32.27 -16.76 29.56
C TYR A 1016 31.25 -17.89 29.31
N PHE A 1017 31.34 -18.62 28.18
CA PHE A 1017 30.58 -19.86 28.00
C PHE A 1017 31.26 -21.00 28.77
N VAL A 1018 30.54 -21.62 29.71
CA VAL A 1018 31.08 -22.56 30.71
C VAL A 1018 30.23 -23.83 30.87
N GLY A 1019 30.71 -24.77 31.69
CA GLY A 1019 29.97 -25.98 32.09
C GLY A 1019 30.45 -27.30 31.45
N LEU A 1020 31.52 -27.26 30.65
CA LEU A 1020 32.19 -28.45 30.12
C LEU A 1020 33.37 -28.89 30.99
N GLY A 1021 33.90 -30.08 30.72
CA GLY A 1021 35.07 -30.63 31.41
C GLY A 1021 36.38 -29.91 31.05
N PHE A 1022 37.37 -29.97 31.95
CA PHE A 1022 38.68 -29.35 31.77
C PHE A 1022 39.41 -29.85 30.52
N ARG A 1023 39.94 -28.91 29.74
CA ARG A 1023 40.77 -29.18 28.57
C ARG A 1023 41.86 -28.12 28.43
N ASP A 1024 43.11 -28.56 28.60
CA ASP A 1024 44.28 -27.67 28.61
C ASP A 1024 44.45 -26.90 27.29
N ASP A 1025 44.21 -27.58 26.17
CA ASP A 1025 44.35 -27.00 24.83
C ASP A 1025 43.36 -25.83 24.62
N TRP A 1026 42.08 -26.03 24.93
CA TRP A 1026 41.04 -25.00 24.82
C TRP A 1026 41.33 -23.80 25.73
N LEU A 1027 41.65 -24.09 26.99
CA LEU A 1027 41.86 -23.06 28.01
C LEU A 1027 43.13 -22.26 27.77
N GLN A 1028 44.19 -22.88 27.26
CA GLN A 1028 45.42 -22.17 26.87
C GLN A 1028 45.11 -21.11 25.80
N ARG A 1029 44.34 -21.47 24.77
CA ARG A 1029 43.97 -20.53 23.72
C ARG A 1029 42.99 -19.46 24.19
N ALA A 1030 42.01 -19.82 25.02
CA ALA A 1030 41.10 -18.85 25.62
C ALA A 1030 41.84 -17.84 26.51
N ALA A 1031 42.78 -18.31 27.34
CA ALA A 1031 43.62 -17.43 28.15
C ALA A 1031 44.52 -16.51 27.31
N GLU A 1032 44.99 -16.94 26.14
CA GLU A 1032 45.69 -16.05 25.20
C GLU A 1032 44.77 -14.94 24.66
N ILE A 1033 43.50 -15.26 24.36
CA ILE A 1033 42.50 -14.26 23.94
C ILE A 1033 42.21 -13.27 25.08
N ASP A 1034 42.12 -13.76 26.31
CA ASP A 1034 41.92 -12.94 27.52
C ASP A 1034 43.17 -12.13 27.93
N GLY A 1035 44.29 -12.28 27.23
CA GLY A 1035 45.57 -11.67 27.63
C GLY A 1035 46.07 -12.19 28.98
N TRP A 1036 45.68 -13.42 29.36
CA TRP A 1036 45.93 -14.08 30.64
C TRP A 1036 45.29 -13.42 31.86
N ARG A 1037 44.39 -12.46 31.67
CA ARG A 1037 43.59 -11.90 32.77
C ARG A 1037 42.61 -12.95 33.30
N ALA A 1038 42.24 -12.83 34.57
CA ALA A 1038 41.24 -13.69 35.20
C ALA A 1038 39.82 -13.38 34.67
N ALA A 1039 39.56 -13.73 33.40
CA ALA A 1039 38.32 -13.45 32.66
C ALA A 1039 37.61 -14.77 32.27
N GLY A 1040 37.31 -14.98 30.98
CA GLY A 1040 36.52 -16.12 30.50
C GLY A 1040 37.16 -17.48 30.79
N ALA A 1041 38.46 -17.64 30.52
CA ALA A 1041 39.19 -18.88 30.81
C ALA A 1041 39.21 -19.21 32.32
N ALA A 1042 39.32 -18.20 33.17
CA ALA A 1042 39.26 -18.38 34.62
C ALA A 1042 37.83 -18.74 35.06
N SER A 1043 36.80 -18.05 34.55
CA SER A 1043 35.40 -18.38 34.83
C SER A 1043 35.05 -19.82 34.41
N PHE A 1044 35.60 -20.31 33.29
CA PHE A 1044 35.43 -21.70 32.89
C PHE A 1044 36.04 -22.67 33.90
N VAL A 1045 37.23 -22.38 34.44
CA VAL A 1045 37.85 -23.19 35.50
C VAL A 1045 36.97 -23.21 36.76
N ALA A 1046 36.42 -22.06 37.17
CA ALA A 1046 35.52 -21.98 38.32
C ALA A 1046 34.30 -22.90 38.20
N HIS A 1047 33.81 -23.13 36.98
CA HIS A 1047 32.61 -23.91 36.70
C HIS A 1047 32.89 -25.21 35.93
N CYS A 1048 34.14 -25.68 35.93
CA CYS A 1048 34.47 -26.97 35.33
C CYS A 1048 33.98 -28.10 36.23
N GLY A 1049 33.39 -29.14 35.62
CA GLY A 1049 32.87 -30.30 36.35
C GLY A 1049 33.97 -31.04 37.12
N PRO A 1050 33.60 -31.86 38.11
CA PRO A 1050 34.56 -32.61 38.93
C PRO A 1050 35.50 -33.45 38.04
N THR A 1051 36.80 -33.29 38.25
CA THR A 1051 37.85 -33.99 37.49
C THR A 1051 38.39 -35.17 38.30
N THR A 1052 38.79 -36.24 37.62
CA THR A 1052 39.42 -37.40 38.26
C THR A 1052 40.82 -37.09 38.79
N ASP A 1053 41.50 -36.12 38.17
CA ASP A 1053 42.80 -35.58 38.58
C ASP A 1053 42.71 -34.04 38.64
N PRO A 1054 42.86 -33.41 39.82
CA PRO A 1054 42.83 -31.96 39.96
C PRO A 1054 44.15 -31.28 39.57
N ALA A 1055 45.26 -32.03 39.42
CA ALA A 1055 46.58 -31.44 39.18
C ALA A 1055 46.65 -30.61 37.89
N PRO A 1056 46.11 -31.05 36.73
CA PRO A 1056 46.14 -30.25 35.50
C PRO A 1056 45.39 -28.92 35.61
N VAL A 1057 44.29 -28.88 36.37
CA VAL A 1057 43.49 -27.67 36.59
C VAL A 1057 44.30 -26.67 37.43
N LEU A 1058 44.89 -27.14 38.53
CA LEU A 1058 45.71 -26.31 39.39
C LEU A 1058 46.99 -25.84 38.70
N ASP A 1059 47.65 -26.69 37.89
CA ASP A 1059 48.80 -26.30 37.08
C ASP A 1059 48.45 -25.18 36.09
N PHE A 1060 47.28 -25.27 35.46
CA PHE A 1060 46.77 -24.23 34.58
C PHE A 1060 46.57 -22.91 35.33
N VAL A 1061 45.92 -22.93 36.49
CA VAL A 1061 45.73 -21.74 37.33
C VAL A 1061 47.06 -21.16 37.79
N MET A 1062 48.02 -22.00 38.19
CA MET A 1062 49.35 -21.56 38.60
C MET A 1062 50.14 -20.89 37.46
N ARG A 1063 49.93 -21.30 36.20
CA ARG A 1063 50.45 -20.56 35.04
C ARG A 1063 49.79 -19.18 34.90
N GLY A 1064 48.49 -19.08 35.15
CA GLY A 1064 47.76 -17.80 35.20
C GLY A 1064 48.31 -16.87 36.28
N VAL A 1065 48.45 -17.37 37.50
CA VAL A 1065 49.07 -16.66 38.63
C VAL A 1065 50.47 -16.14 38.27
N ARG A 1066 51.35 -17.00 37.75
CA ARG A 1066 52.74 -16.63 37.39
C ARG A 1066 52.85 -15.60 36.26
N ARG A 1067 51.86 -15.51 35.37
CA ARG A 1067 51.83 -14.51 34.29
C ARG A 1067 51.31 -13.15 34.73
N ASN A 1068 50.64 -13.07 35.88
CA ASN A 1068 49.98 -11.86 36.37
C ASN A 1068 50.56 -11.36 37.69
N LEU A 1069 51.84 -11.66 37.99
CA LEU A 1069 52.48 -11.25 39.24
C LEU A 1069 52.58 -9.72 39.40
N GLU A 1070 52.60 -8.98 38.28
CA GLU A 1070 52.64 -7.51 38.25
C GLU A 1070 51.24 -6.88 38.15
N GLU A 1071 50.17 -7.68 38.03
CA GLU A 1071 48.77 -7.23 37.93
C GLU A 1071 47.96 -7.74 39.15
N PRO A 1072 47.91 -6.98 40.26
CA PRO A 1072 47.36 -7.47 41.53
C PRO A 1072 45.91 -7.98 41.48
N GLU A 1073 45.04 -7.30 40.73
CA GLU A 1073 43.63 -7.72 40.58
C GLU A 1073 43.49 -9.01 39.79
N SER A 1074 44.31 -9.21 38.75
CA SER A 1074 44.30 -10.44 37.96
C SER A 1074 44.87 -11.62 38.78
N LEU A 1075 45.95 -11.38 39.55
CA LEU A 1075 46.49 -12.33 40.52
C LEU A 1075 45.42 -12.76 41.54
N ARG A 1076 44.76 -11.79 42.17
CA ARG A 1076 43.64 -12.00 43.10
C ARG A 1076 42.53 -12.83 42.45
N GLY A 1077 42.14 -12.48 41.22
CA GLY A 1077 41.10 -13.18 40.46
C GLY A 1077 41.42 -14.65 40.18
N TRP A 1078 42.64 -14.97 39.73
CA TRP A 1078 43.06 -16.36 39.50
C TRP A 1078 43.03 -17.20 40.78
N VAL A 1079 43.47 -16.63 41.91
CA VAL A 1079 43.43 -17.29 43.21
C VAL A 1079 41.99 -17.47 43.70
N ALA A 1080 41.12 -16.48 43.49
CA ALA A 1080 39.70 -16.55 43.84
C ALA A 1080 38.97 -17.64 43.08
N ILE A 1081 39.22 -17.75 41.77
CA ILE A 1081 38.63 -18.77 40.91
C ILE A 1081 39.04 -20.19 41.33
N ALA A 1082 40.31 -20.42 41.61
CA ALA A 1082 40.76 -21.73 42.11
C ALA A 1082 40.16 -22.05 43.48
N SER A 1083 40.09 -21.06 44.37
CA SER A 1083 39.51 -21.24 45.71
C SER A 1083 38.02 -21.56 45.62
N TYR A 1084 37.28 -20.84 44.76
CA TYR A 1084 35.87 -21.10 44.47
C TYR A 1084 35.67 -22.53 43.94
N TRP A 1085 36.43 -22.91 42.92
CA TRP A 1085 36.35 -24.25 42.34
C TRP A 1085 36.62 -25.35 43.38
N LEU A 1086 37.68 -25.21 44.19
CA LEU A 1086 38.04 -26.16 45.24
C LEU A 1086 36.96 -26.30 46.33
N VAL A 1087 36.20 -25.23 46.59
CA VAL A 1087 35.05 -25.25 47.49
C VAL A 1087 33.86 -25.96 46.84
N ASP A 1088 33.55 -25.64 45.57
CA ASP A 1088 32.41 -26.19 44.84
C ASP A 1088 32.53 -27.71 44.65
N VAL A 1089 33.72 -28.22 44.33
CA VAL A 1089 33.95 -29.67 44.09
C VAL A 1089 34.12 -30.51 45.36
N ALA A 1090 34.33 -29.89 46.53
CA ALA A 1090 34.68 -30.63 47.76
C ALA A 1090 33.51 -31.43 48.38
N GLY A 1091 32.26 -31.13 48.02
CA GLY A 1091 31.05 -31.79 48.51
C GLY A 1091 30.72 -31.58 49.99
N THR A 1092 31.69 -31.24 50.85
CA THR A 1092 31.51 -30.94 52.28
C THR A 1092 32.38 -29.77 52.73
N LYS A 1093 31.96 -29.05 53.79
CA LYS A 1093 32.71 -27.90 54.32
C LYS A 1093 34.10 -28.26 54.84
N ASP A 1094 34.25 -29.41 55.49
CA ASP A 1094 35.54 -29.86 56.02
C ASP A 1094 36.52 -30.23 54.89
N ALA A 1095 36.02 -30.87 53.84
CA ALA A 1095 36.84 -31.15 52.65
C ALA A 1095 37.23 -29.86 51.92
N ALA A 1096 36.32 -28.88 51.82
CA ALA A 1096 36.61 -27.57 51.24
C ALA A 1096 37.71 -26.85 52.04
N GLN A 1097 37.60 -26.84 53.37
CA GLN A 1097 38.63 -26.29 54.26
C GLN A 1097 39.98 -26.97 54.04
N ALA A 1098 40.01 -28.30 53.97
CA ALA A 1098 41.23 -29.06 53.77
C ALA A 1098 41.89 -28.75 52.42
N ASN A 1099 41.08 -28.67 51.34
CA ASN A 1099 41.53 -28.29 50.00
C ASN A 1099 42.17 -26.90 49.99
N LEU A 1100 41.51 -25.92 50.60
CA LEU A 1100 42.01 -24.54 50.67
C LEU A 1100 43.31 -24.42 51.50
N VAL A 1101 43.43 -25.17 52.60
CA VAL A 1101 44.68 -25.24 53.39
C VAL A 1101 45.83 -25.82 52.55
N ILE A 1102 45.57 -26.83 51.73
CA ILE A 1102 46.58 -27.42 50.83
C ILE A 1102 46.96 -26.42 49.74
N PHE A 1103 45.98 -25.79 49.11
CA PHE A 1103 46.20 -24.81 48.04
C PHE A 1103 46.98 -23.58 48.52
N LEU A 1104 46.56 -22.96 49.63
CA LEU A 1104 47.29 -21.84 50.22
C LEU A 1104 48.68 -22.27 50.69
N GLY A 1105 48.83 -23.48 51.24
CA GLY A 1105 50.13 -24.04 51.58
C GLY A 1105 51.08 -24.19 50.39
N ALA A 1106 50.55 -24.58 49.22
CA ALA A 1106 51.30 -24.66 47.97
C ALA A 1106 51.73 -23.27 47.49
N LEU A 1107 50.83 -22.29 47.52
CA LEU A 1107 51.13 -20.89 47.17
C LEU A 1107 52.21 -20.29 48.08
N LEU A 1108 52.14 -20.56 49.40
CA LEU A 1108 53.17 -20.13 50.36
C LEU A 1108 54.56 -20.72 50.05
N GLY A 1109 54.61 -21.89 49.41
CA GLY A 1109 55.85 -22.54 48.98
C GLY A 1109 56.48 -21.95 47.71
N GLU A 1110 55.80 -21.05 47.01
CA GLU A 1110 56.27 -20.52 45.73
C GLU A 1110 57.34 -19.41 45.91
N PRO A 1111 58.40 -19.39 45.08
CA PRO A 1111 59.50 -18.45 45.25
C PRO A 1111 59.14 -16.99 44.94
N TRP A 1112 58.10 -16.75 44.15
CA TRP A 1112 57.63 -15.40 43.79
C TRP A 1112 56.72 -14.78 44.86
N LEU A 1113 56.30 -15.54 45.87
CA LEU A 1113 55.41 -15.02 46.90
C LEU A 1113 56.22 -14.18 47.90
N GLU A 1114 56.12 -12.87 47.73
CA GLU A 1114 56.75 -11.84 48.56
C GLU A 1114 55.68 -11.02 49.31
N SER A 1115 56.12 -10.13 50.20
CA SER A 1115 55.21 -9.34 51.05
C SER A 1115 54.23 -8.48 50.27
N SER A 1116 54.59 -8.01 49.06
CA SER A 1116 53.71 -7.20 48.21
C SER A 1116 52.54 -7.97 47.61
N ASN A 1117 52.70 -9.28 47.38
CA ASN A 1117 51.73 -10.09 46.65
C ASN A 1117 50.83 -10.91 47.57
N LEU A 1118 51.31 -11.22 48.79
CA LEU A 1118 50.54 -11.99 49.78
C LEU A 1118 49.14 -11.41 50.04
N PRO A 1119 48.91 -10.08 50.24
CA PRO A 1119 47.58 -9.56 50.53
C PRO A 1119 46.54 -9.91 49.46
N PHE A 1120 46.93 -9.84 48.19
CA PHE A 1120 46.06 -10.16 47.05
C PHE A 1120 45.77 -11.66 46.96
N VAL A 1121 46.73 -12.51 47.32
CA VAL A 1121 46.52 -13.97 47.41
C VAL A 1121 45.54 -14.30 48.53
N LEU A 1122 45.74 -13.72 49.72
CA LEU A 1122 44.83 -13.95 50.86
C LEU A 1122 43.41 -13.46 50.56
N GLN A 1123 43.30 -12.27 49.97
CA GLN A 1123 42.00 -11.74 49.57
C GLN A 1123 41.35 -12.60 48.48
N GLY A 1124 42.12 -13.09 47.49
CA GLY A 1124 41.61 -14.00 46.48
C GLY A 1124 41.04 -15.28 47.11
N VAL A 1125 41.75 -15.90 48.05
CA VAL A 1125 41.23 -17.08 48.78
C VAL A 1125 39.91 -16.76 49.47
N ARG A 1126 39.81 -15.62 50.14
CA ARG A 1126 38.59 -15.17 50.83
C ARG A 1126 37.43 -14.88 49.88
N ASP A 1127 37.69 -14.24 48.75
CA ASP A 1127 36.66 -13.98 47.73
C ASP A 1127 36.12 -15.29 47.15
N GLY A 1128 36.99 -16.28 46.92
CA GLY A 1128 36.57 -17.61 46.46
C GLY A 1128 35.77 -18.40 47.50
N ILE A 1129 36.02 -18.17 48.80
CA ILE A 1129 35.19 -18.74 49.89
C ILE A 1129 33.80 -18.09 49.91
N GLY A 1130 33.74 -16.76 49.77
CA GLY A 1130 32.48 -16.00 49.82
C GLY A 1130 31.61 -16.32 51.05
N GLU A 1131 30.31 -16.50 50.83
CA GLU A 1131 29.31 -16.77 51.90
C GLU A 1131 29.10 -18.26 52.19
N THR A 1132 29.98 -19.15 51.72
CA THR A 1132 29.81 -20.62 51.85
C THR A 1132 29.88 -21.12 53.30
N GLY A 1133 30.35 -20.28 54.22
CA GLY A 1133 30.55 -20.62 55.62
C GLY A 1133 31.66 -21.64 55.84
N VAL A 1134 32.61 -21.73 54.91
CA VAL A 1134 33.93 -22.35 55.07
C VAL A 1134 34.83 -21.37 55.82
N GLY A 1135 35.68 -21.87 56.72
CA GLY A 1135 36.53 -21.03 57.57
C GLY A 1135 37.76 -20.47 56.81
N ASP A 1136 38.42 -19.47 57.38
CA ASP A 1136 39.66 -18.95 56.79
C ASP A 1136 40.80 -20.01 56.90
N PRO A 1137 41.41 -20.46 55.79
CA PRO A 1137 42.46 -21.48 55.79
C PRO A 1137 43.82 -20.98 56.29
N LEU A 1138 43.98 -19.68 56.54
CA LEU A 1138 45.27 -19.04 56.84
C LEU A 1138 46.03 -19.71 57.98
N TRP A 1139 45.36 -20.00 59.10
CA TRP A 1139 46.00 -20.64 60.26
C TRP A 1139 46.60 -22.00 59.87
N GLY A 1140 45.78 -22.88 59.29
CA GLY A 1140 46.19 -24.24 58.94
C GLY A 1140 47.27 -24.27 57.87
N ALA A 1141 47.25 -23.34 56.92
CA ALA A 1141 48.26 -23.22 55.89
C ALA A 1141 49.60 -22.72 56.46
N PHE A 1142 49.58 -21.67 57.30
CA PHE A 1142 50.79 -21.16 57.94
C PHE A 1142 51.40 -22.14 58.93
N GLU A 1143 50.60 -22.88 59.71
CA GLU A 1143 51.10 -23.90 60.62
C GLU A 1143 51.90 -24.97 59.88
N LYS A 1144 51.36 -25.48 58.76
CA LYS A 1144 52.06 -26.47 57.91
C LYS A 1144 53.32 -25.88 57.26
N HIS A 1145 53.21 -24.69 56.69
CA HIS A 1145 54.34 -24.05 56.00
C HIS A 1145 55.46 -23.66 56.99
N TYR A 1146 55.13 -23.19 58.18
CA TYR A 1146 56.10 -22.85 59.23
C TYR A 1146 56.87 -24.08 59.71
N ARG A 1147 56.20 -25.21 59.96
CA ARG A 1147 56.86 -26.48 60.30
C ARG A 1147 57.81 -26.93 59.20
N LEU A 1148 57.39 -26.87 57.94
CA LEU A 1148 58.23 -27.22 56.80
C LEU A 1148 59.50 -26.35 56.72
N LEU A 1149 59.36 -25.03 56.88
CA LEU A 1149 60.51 -24.12 56.93
C LEU A 1149 61.43 -24.40 58.13
N ALA A 1150 60.85 -24.72 59.29
CA ALA A 1150 61.61 -25.03 60.50
C ALA A 1150 62.41 -26.33 60.36
N GLU A 1151 61.86 -27.35 59.69
CA GLU A 1151 62.56 -28.60 59.36
C GLU A 1151 63.73 -28.36 58.39
N GLN A 1152 63.59 -27.43 57.45
CA GLN A 1152 64.61 -27.15 56.42
C GLN A 1152 65.72 -26.20 56.90
N ALA A 1153 65.38 -25.16 57.67
CA ALA A 1153 66.30 -24.05 58.00
C ALA A 1153 66.41 -23.74 59.50
N GLY A 1154 65.63 -24.42 60.35
CA GLY A 1154 65.54 -24.16 61.78
C GLY A 1154 64.46 -23.13 62.15
N TRP A 1155 63.98 -23.21 63.40
CA TRP A 1155 62.84 -22.44 63.91
C TRP A 1155 63.01 -20.91 63.85
N ALA A 1156 64.20 -20.39 64.13
CA ALA A 1156 64.45 -18.94 64.16
C ALA A 1156 64.50 -18.32 62.76
N PRO A 1157 65.22 -18.87 61.77
CA PRO A 1157 65.14 -18.42 60.37
C PRO A 1157 63.73 -18.53 59.78
N ALA A 1158 63.02 -19.62 60.08
CA ALA A 1158 61.63 -19.79 59.65
C ALA A 1158 60.72 -18.68 60.21
N ALA A 1159 60.90 -18.30 61.48
CA ALA A 1159 60.10 -17.25 62.12
C ALA A 1159 60.39 -15.85 61.56
N GLN A 1160 61.61 -15.61 61.10
CA GLN A 1160 61.96 -14.37 60.41
C GLN A 1160 61.32 -14.34 59.01
N ARG A 1161 61.41 -15.44 58.26
CA ARG A 1161 60.81 -15.54 56.92
C ARG A 1161 59.31 -15.31 56.92
N ILE A 1162 58.56 -15.90 57.87
CA ILE A 1162 57.12 -15.65 58.01
C ILE A 1162 56.84 -14.17 58.33
N ARG A 1163 57.63 -13.55 59.23
CA ARG A 1163 57.47 -12.13 59.57
C ARG A 1163 57.73 -11.20 58.39
N ASP A 1164 58.76 -11.49 57.61
CA ASP A 1164 59.07 -10.73 56.39
C ASP A 1164 57.94 -10.86 55.36
N LEU A 1165 57.40 -12.07 55.19
CA LEU A 1165 56.32 -12.36 54.24
C LEU A 1165 55.01 -11.61 54.57
N VAL A 1166 54.66 -11.46 55.85
CA VAL A 1166 53.41 -10.79 56.27
C VAL A 1166 53.55 -9.28 56.49
N ALA A 1167 54.70 -8.68 56.19
CA ALA A 1167 54.98 -7.28 56.52
C ALA A 1167 53.91 -6.28 56.02
N LEU A 1168 53.43 -6.49 54.79
CA LEU A 1168 52.41 -5.65 54.14
C LEU A 1168 50.99 -6.24 54.20
N ALA A 1169 50.79 -7.35 54.90
CA ALA A 1169 49.46 -7.92 55.11
C ALA A 1169 48.64 -7.09 56.11
N ASP A 1170 47.32 -7.31 56.11
CA ASP A 1170 46.41 -6.65 57.03
C ASP A 1170 46.74 -6.97 58.49
N ARG A 1171 46.27 -6.12 59.39
CA ARG A 1171 46.54 -6.25 60.83
C ARG A 1171 46.13 -7.63 61.35
N ASP A 1172 44.96 -8.12 60.95
CA ASP A 1172 44.42 -9.38 61.44
C ASP A 1172 45.25 -10.58 60.93
N ASP A 1173 45.72 -10.52 59.68
CA ASP A 1173 46.58 -11.54 59.07
C ASP A 1173 47.94 -11.64 59.77
N ARG A 1174 48.52 -10.49 60.11
CA ARG A 1174 49.77 -10.43 60.88
C ARG A 1174 49.60 -11.01 62.28
N VAL A 1175 48.45 -10.79 62.91
CA VAL A 1175 48.13 -11.37 64.24
C VAL A 1175 48.04 -12.89 64.14
N VAL A 1176 47.33 -13.42 63.14
CA VAL A 1176 47.23 -14.87 62.89
C VAL A 1176 48.60 -15.49 62.66
N ALA A 1177 49.41 -14.93 61.76
CA ALA A 1177 50.75 -15.44 61.46
C ALA A 1177 51.70 -15.40 62.67
N THR A 1178 51.65 -14.31 63.46
CA THR A 1178 52.46 -14.20 64.69
C THR A 1178 52.03 -15.20 65.75
N ALA A 1179 50.72 -15.44 65.90
CA ALA A 1179 50.19 -16.43 66.81
C ALA A 1179 50.64 -17.85 66.43
N VAL A 1180 50.65 -18.21 65.14
CA VAL A 1180 51.19 -19.48 64.65
C VAL A 1180 52.67 -19.64 65.05
N VAL A 1181 53.51 -18.63 64.81
CA VAL A 1181 54.95 -18.66 65.15
C VAL A 1181 55.20 -18.83 66.66
N LEU A 1182 54.34 -18.27 67.51
CA LEU A 1182 54.49 -18.36 68.97
C LEU A 1182 53.95 -19.67 69.57
N GLN A 1183 52.92 -20.26 68.95
CA GLN A 1183 52.19 -21.40 69.50
C GLN A 1183 52.63 -22.75 68.93
N VAL A 1184 53.20 -22.77 67.71
CA VAL A 1184 53.65 -24.00 67.05
C VAL A 1184 55.14 -24.21 67.34
N ARG A 1185 55.49 -25.35 67.95
CA ARG A 1185 56.86 -25.78 68.29
C ARG A 1185 57.15 -27.20 67.85
#